data_AF-A0A7Y3G2J8-F1
#
_entry.id   AF-A0A7Y3G2J8-F1
#
_cell.length_a   1.000
_cell.length_b   1.000
_cell.length_c   1.000
_cell.angle_alpha   90.00
_cell.angle_beta   90.00
_cell.angle_gamma   90.00
#
_symmetry.space_group_name_H-M   'P 1'
#
loop_
_entity.id
_entity.type
_entity.pdbx_description
1 polymer ?
#
loop_
_entity_poly.entity_id
_entity_poly.type
_entity_poly.pdbx_seq_one_letter_code
_entity_poly.pdbx_strand_id
1 'polypeptide(L)'
;VLDRTKEPGAVGEPLYQDVLTALVESGPRPLPRVIGGRYGLSSKEFTPAMVLSVFDELQKDTPLPHFTVGIVDDISHLSLQTDNQSWSEPQVVSRAVFYGLGADGTVGANKNSVKIIGEETDLFAQGYFVYDSKKSGSRTISHLRFGPDPIYSSYLIEEADFVACHNFGFLERFQMLDIAAPGATFLLNSPYPADEVWRHLPSDVQSQLIDKQLEMWVIDANRIAREAGLGGRINTVLQTCFFGLANIIEPDQAIAAIKASIQKTYGKRGRAIVDRNWAVVDASLDGLERVALPTEVMGGRTMRPVVPPEAAVERVTAAIMAGTGDLLPVSALPVDGTFKTGSAQWEKRTIAAEIPVWDPEICIDCARCALVCPHAAIRIKVVENEEVLNGAPGSFKSKIWEKSEAERLIVQVAPDDCTGCGVCVSICPAKSKEVAKHKAIDMEPITLHLDDERDNFDFFLSLPEYDRTRIRLDSVKGSQLAQPLFEFSGACAGCGETPYLKLMSQLFGDRIVVANATGCSSIYGGNLPTTPWSKDAGGRGPAWSNSLFEDNAEFGLGMRLAFDHHARSARHLLEEMEADIGQLATDVLAADQSNEAGINQQRDRVEELRRQLSHIGTIEAKRLGELAEYLVTTGVWIVGGDGWAYDIGFGGLDHVLASGRNVNILVLDTEVYSNTGGQTSKATPRAATAKFSAGGKTTAKKDLGMIAMGYGGVYVAQIAMGANMTQTIKAFVEAEAHPGPSLIIAYSPCIAHGYDLGEMAAHQKMAAESGYWPLYRFDPGREDKGDHALHLDSRKPRIPFKEFASTEARFAMLARSQPEVAARLFEEAQRDIDDRWHLYEQMVLVERTARFGDLEE
;
A
#
# COMPACT_ATOMS: atom_id res chain seq x y z
N VAL A 1 25.36 -27.24 15.07
CA VAL A 1 24.37 -26.42 15.81
C VAL A 1 23.78 -25.43 14.83
N LEU A 2 22.46 -25.26 14.81
CA LEU A 2 21.78 -24.36 13.89
C LEU A 2 21.10 -23.25 14.69
N ASP A 3 21.42 -22.00 14.33
CA ASP A 3 20.89 -20.80 14.95
C ASP A 3 20.02 -20.04 13.94
N ARG A 4 18.81 -19.68 14.37
CA ARG A 4 17.87 -18.87 13.58
C ARG A 4 18.02 -17.38 13.91
N THR A 5 19.26 -16.91 13.99
CA THR A 5 19.64 -15.52 14.29
C THR A 5 20.97 -15.16 13.62
N LYS A 6 21.33 -13.88 13.65
CA LYS A 6 22.65 -13.38 13.26
C LYS A 6 23.08 -12.31 14.25
N GLU A 7 24.26 -12.50 14.84
CA GLU A 7 24.90 -11.50 15.71
C GLU A 7 26.17 -10.96 15.03
N PRO A 8 26.09 -9.83 14.31
CA PRO A 8 27.23 -9.30 13.58
C PRO A 8 28.41 -9.01 14.51
N GLY A 9 29.57 -9.61 14.21
CA GLY A 9 30.81 -9.42 14.98
C GLY A 9 31.02 -10.39 16.14
N ALA A 10 30.02 -11.22 16.48
CA ALA A 10 30.19 -12.27 17.49
C ALA A 10 31.09 -13.41 16.99
N VAL A 11 31.71 -14.14 17.93
CA VAL A 11 32.57 -15.31 17.62
C VAL A 11 31.76 -16.51 17.11
N GLY A 12 30.46 -16.56 17.44
CA GLY A 12 29.49 -17.52 16.92
C GLY A 12 28.09 -17.16 17.42
N GLU A 13 27.07 -17.84 16.94
CA GLU A 13 25.69 -17.58 17.36
C GLU A 13 25.37 -18.15 18.77
N PRO A 14 24.30 -17.68 19.44
CA PRO A 14 24.04 -18.00 20.85
C PRO A 14 23.99 -19.50 21.16
N LEU A 15 23.20 -20.29 20.42
CA LEU A 15 23.04 -21.71 20.72
C LEU A 15 24.34 -22.48 20.44
N TYR A 16 25.06 -22.09 19.39
CA TYR A 16 26.39 -22.63 19.11
C TYR A 16 27.37 -22.39 20.27
N GLN A 17 27.40 -21.18 20.83
CA GLN A 17 28.25 -20.86 21.98
C GLN A 17 27.84 -21.62 23.25
N ASP A 18 26.54 -21.76 23.51
CA ASP A 18 26.04 -22.53 24.66
C ASP A 18 26.45 -24.00 24.58
N VAL A 19 26.32 -24.62 23.40
CA VAL A 19 26.70 -26.02 23.18
C VAL A 19 28.20 -26.22 23.36
N LEU A 20 29.03 -25.34 22.79
CA LEU A 20 30.47 -25.43 22.96
C LEU A 20 30.88 -25.28 24.43
N THR A 21 30.29 -24.30 25.12
CA THR A 21 30.56 -24.07 26.55
C THR A 21 30.18 -25.30 27.37
N ALA A 22 28.99 -25.86 27.17
CA ALA A 22 28.55 -27.06 27.88
C ALA A 22 29.44 -28.28 27.60
N LEU A 23 29.92 -28.44 26.36
CA LEU A 23 30.83 -29.53 26.00
C LEU A 23 32.20 -29.37 26.67
N VAL A 24 32.72 -28.15 26.79
CA VAL A 24 34.00 -27.87 27.47
C VAL A 24 33.86 -28.02 28.98
N GLU A 25 32.79 -27.52 29.59
CA GLU A 25 32.57 -27.57 31.04
C GLU A 25 32.28 -28.97 31.58
N SER A 26 31.79 -29.88 30.73
CA SER A 26 31.48 -31.27 31.12
C SER A 26 32.67 -32.15 31.50
N GLY A 27 33.91 -31.64 31.45
CA GLY A 27 35.12 -32.30 31.93
C GLY A 27 35.99 -32.92 30.82
N PRO A 28 37.06 -33.65 31.20
CA PRO A 28 38.09 -34.11 30.27
C PRO A 28 37.57 -35.31 29.44
N ARG A 29 36.91 -34.99 28.32
CA ARG A 29 36.50 -35.96 27.30
C ARG A 29 36.92 -35.46 25.91
N PRO A 30 37.11 -36.36 24.92
CA PRO A 30 37.26 -35.95 23.54
C PRO A 30 36.03 -35.13 23.12
N LEU A 31 36.24 -33.89 22.68
CA LEU A 31 35.14 -33.05 22.21
C LEU A 31 34.61 -33.64 20.90
N PRO A 32 33.27 -33.79 20.75
CA PRO A 32 32.72 -34.11 19.45
C PRO A 32 33.04 -32.98 18.47
N ARG A 33 33.05 -33.31 17.18
CA ARG A 33 33.12 -32.29 16.15
C ARG A 33 31.84 -31.45 16.18
N VAL A 34 31.98 -30.14 16.32
CA VAL A 34 30.87 -29.18 16.33
C VAL A 34 31.13 -28.11 15.27
N ILE A 35 30.11 -27.84 14.46
CA ILE A 35 30.07 -26.72 13.51
C ILE A 35 28.82 -25.87 13.79
N GLY A 36 28.88 -24.57 13.51
CA GLY A 36 27.79 -23.61 13.68
C GLY A 36 27.19 -23.19 12.34
N GLY A 37 25.87 -23.12 12.23
CA GLY A 37 25.19 -22.74 11.01
C GLY A 37 24.05 -21.78 11.26
N ARG A 38 23.83 -20.83 10.35
CA ARG A 38 22.66 -19.94 10.35
C ARG A 38 21.65 -20.38 9.30
N TYR A 39 20.37 -20.32 9.66
CA TYR A 39 19.28 -20.67 8.75
C TYR A 39 18.02 -19.84 9.03
N GLY A 40 17.08 -19.84 8.08
CA GLY A 40 15.69 -19.43 8.33
C GLY A 40 15.45 -17.99 8.80
N LEU A 41 16.41 -17.08 8.63
CA LEU A 41 16.27 -15.67 9.01
C LEU A 41 15.10 -15.05 8.25
N SER A 42 14.27 -14.27 8.95
CA SER A 42 13.08 -13.62 8.38
C SER A 42 12.18 -14.57 7.60
N SER A 43 12.00 -15.79 8.12
CA SER A 43 11.19 -16.85 7.49
C SER A 43 11.73 -17.37 6.15
N LYS A 44 13.03 -17.21 5.87
CA LYS A 44 13.68 -17.93 4.76
C LYS A 44 13.38 -19.43 4.85
N GLU A 45 13.14 -20.05 3.69
CA GLU A 45 12.81 -21.46 3.61
C GLU A 45 13.89 -22.35 4.27
N PHE A 46 13.48 -23.46 4.86
CA PHE A 46 14.37 -24.48 5.41
C PHE A 46 13.82 -25.86 5.09
N THR A 47 14.16 -26.36 3.90
CA THR A 47 13.62 -27.60 3.33
C THR A 47 14.40 -28.83 3.81
N PRO A 48 13.86 -30.06 3.64
CA PRO A 48 14.62 -31.28 3.90
C PRO A 48 15.92 -31.39 3.10
N ALA A 49 15.95 -30.92 1.85
CA ALA A 49 17.17 -30.85 1.05
C ALA A 49 18.25 -29.99 1.72
N MET A 50 17.87 -28.83 2.28
CA MET A 50 18.78 -27.97 3.05
C MET A 50 19.30 -28.67 4.31
N VAL A 51 18.47 -29.45 4.99
CA VAL A 51 18.87 -30.25 6.15
C VAL A 51 19.90 -31.32 5.74
N LEU A 52 19.70 -32.00 4.60
CA LEU A 52 20.67 -32.96 4.08
C LEU A 52 22.02 -32.30 3.82
N SER A 53 22.05 -31.11 3.21
CA SER A 53 23.29 -30.36 3.00
C SER A 53 24.05 -30.06 4.29
N VAL A 54 23.36 -29.84 5.42
CA VAL A 54 24.00 -29.66 6.74
C VAL A 54 24.67 -30.96 7.22
N PHE A 55 24.01 -32.10 7.02
CA PHE A 55 24.61 -33.40 7.35
C PHE A 55 25.78 -33.74 6.44
N ASP A 56 25.68 -33.47 5.14
CA ASP A 56 26.74 -33.68 4.18
C ASP A 56 27.97 -32.83 4.51
N GLU A 57 27.77 -31.56 4.92
CA GLU A 57 28.85 -30.71 5.40
C GLU A 57 29.56 -31.33 6.60
N LEU A 58 28.82 -31.79 7.61
CA LEU A 58 29.38 -32.39 8.82
C LEU A 58 30.24 -33.64 8.53
N GLN A 59 29.92 -34.37 7.46
CA GLN A 59 30.64 -35.58 7.03
C GLN A 59 31.95 -35.29 6.27
N LYS A 60 32.19 -34.06 5.81
CA LYS A 60 33.44 -33.71 5.13
C LYS A 60 34.65 -33.90 6.04
N ASP A 61 35.81 -34.18 5.46
CA ASP A 61 37.07 -34.26 6.21
C ASP A 61 37.37 -32.95 6.96
N THR A 62 37.14 -31.83 6.27
CA THR A 62 37.31 -30.45 6.77
C THR A 62 36.01 -29.65 6.55
N PRO A 63 35.04 -29.73 7.47
CA PRO A 63 33.81 -28.95 7.34
C PRO A 63 34.04 -27.48 7.65
N LEU A 64 33.17 -26.62 7.13
CA LEU A 64 33.11 -25.20 7.48
C LEU A 64 32.76 -25.06 8.97
N PRO A 65 33.55 -24.30 9.76
CA PRO A 65 33.25 -24.08 11.18
C PRO A 65 31.99 -23.23 11.38
N HIS A 66 31.76 -22.29 10.45
CA HIS A 66 30.58 -21.44 10.38
C HIS A 66 30.02 -21.47 8.96
N PHE A 67 28.71 -21.64 8.82
CA PHE A 67 28.06 -21.66 7.51
C PHE A 67 26.69 -20.97 7.52
N THR A 68 26.12 -20.76 6.34
CA THR A 68 24.72 -20.39 6.11
C THR A 68 24.06 -21.46 5.24
N VAL A 69 22.74 -21.62 5.34
CA VAL A 69 21.99 -22.53 4.46
C VAL A 69 20.70 -21.86 4.01
N GLY A 70 20.32 -22.10 2.75
CA GLY A 70 19.14 -21.51 2.11
C GLY A 70 19.40 -20.23 1.31
N ILE A 71 20.62 -19.68 1.30
CA ILE A 71 20.98 -18.49 0.51
C ILE A 71 22.19 -18.79 -0.39
N VAL A 72 22.43 -17.93 -1.38
CA VAL A 72 23.68 -17.92 -2.16
C VAL A 72 24.58 -16.82 -1.62
N ASP A 73 25.57 -17.18 -0.80
CA ASP A 73 26.57 -16.26 -0.27
C ASP A 73 27.84 -16.31 -1.12
N ASP A 74 27.89 -15.45 -2.14
CA ASP A 74 29.01 -15.29 -3.06
C ASP A 74 30.02 -14.24 -2.61
N ILE A 75 29.88 -13.69 -1.40
CA ILE A 75 30.79 -12.71 -0.81
C ILE A 75 31.69 -13.36 0.23
N SER A 76 31.11 -14.00 1.25
CA SER A 76 31.88 -14.70 2.29
C SER A 76 32.01 -16.19 2.05
N HIS A 77 31.33 -16.74 1.04
CA HIS A 77 31.39 -18.15 0.64
C HIS A 77 31.06 -19.12 1.79
N LEU A 78 30.17 -18.70 2.70
CA LEU A 78 29.75 -19.51 3.84
C LEU A 78 28.49 -20.34 3.55
N SER A 79 27.81 -20.11 2.42
CA SER A 79 26.59 -20.84 2.08
C SER A 79 26.86 -22.26 1.61
N LEU A 80 26.13 -23.23 2.19
CA LEU A 80 26.12 -24.60 1.71
C LEU A 80 25.37 -24.71 0.38
N GLN A 81 25.89 -25.55 -0.53
CA GLN A 81 25.20 -25.90 -1.77
C GLN A 81 24.09 -26.89 -1.47
N THR A 82 22.90 -26.67 -2.03
CA THR A 82 21.71 -27.51 -1.82
C THR A 82 21.24 -28.09 -3.14
N ASP A 83 21.04 -29.41 -3.17
CA ASP A 83 20.36 -30.10 -4.25
C ASP A 83 18.90 -30.32 -3.87
N ASN A 84 17.99 -29.51 -4.43
CA ASN A 84 16.56 -29.60 -4.11
C ASN A 84 15.91 -30.90 -4.60
N GLN A 85 16.56 -31.67 -5.48
CA GLN A 85 16.05 -32.97 -5.94
C GLN A 85 16.46 -34.15 -5.05
N SER A 86 17.30 -33.90 -4.04
CA SER A 86 17.80 -34.92 -3.13
C SER A 86 16.72 -35.53 -2.21
N TRP A 87 15.52 -34.94 -2.17
CA TRP A 87 14.43 -35.38 -1.31
C TRP A 87 13.06 -35.17 -1.96
N SER A 88 12.12 -36.08 -1.71
CA SER A 88 10.72 -35.96 -2.12
C SER A 88 9.76 -36.38 -1.01
N GLU A 89 8.60 -35.72 -0.95
CA GLU A 89 7.59 -35.97 0.09
C GLU A 89 6.86 -37.31 -0.17
N PRO A 90 6.52 -38.10 0.87
CA PRO A 90 5.81 -39.36 0.68
C PRO A 90 4.47 -39.16 -0.04
N GLN A 91 4.21 -40.01 -1.04
CA GLN A 91 3.01 -39.96 -1.90
C GLN A 91 1.68 -40.15 -1.15
N VAL A 92 1.72 -40.61 0.10
CA VAL A 92 0.54 -40.77 0.96
C VAL A 92 -0.03 -39.44 1.44
N VAL A 93 0.73 -38.34 1.30
CA VAL A 93 0.32 -36.98 1.65
C VAL A 93 -0.23 -36.27 0.42
N SER A 94 -1.51 -35.91 0.43
CA SER A 94 -2.12 -35.06 -0.60
C SER A 94 -1.70 -33.61 -0.42
N ARG A 95 -1.23 -32.98 -1.50
CA ARG A 95 -0.65 -31.62 -1.51
C ARG A 95 -1.45 -30.73 -2.46
N ALA A 96 -2.07 -29.69 -1.92
CA ALA A 96 -2.88 -28.75 -2.69
C ALA A 96 -2.39 -27.31 -2.55
N VAL A 97 -2.25 -26.61 -3.69
CA VAL A 97 -1.77 -25.22 -3.76
C VAL A 97 -2.81 -24.33 -4.43
N PHE A 98 -3.08 -23.18 -3.83
CA PHE A 98 -4.12 -22.26 -4.31
C PHE A 98 -3.55 -20.86 -4.46
N TYR A 99 -3.66 -20.31 -5.67
CA TYR A 99 -3.31 -18.95 -6.01
C TYR A 99 -4.58 -18.09 -6.03
N GLY A 100 -4.68 -17.14 -5.09
CA GLY A 100 -5.81 -16.22 -4.96
C GLY A 100 -5.38 -14.76 -4.96
N LEU A 101 -6.33 -13.86 -5.11
CA LEU A 101 -6.15 -12.41 -5.00
C LEU A 101 -6.46 -11.96 -3.56
N GLY A 102 -5.66 -11.04 -3.01
CA GLY A 102 -5.89 -10.46 -1.69
C GLY A 102 -7.32 -9.91 -1.57
N ALA A 103 -8.06 -10.44 -0.60
CA ALA A 103 -9.48 -10.17 -0.31
C ALA A 103 -10.54 -10.85 -1.21
N ASP A 104 -10.18 -11.81 -2.07
CA ASP A 104 -11.14 -12.63 -2.84
C ASP A 104 -11.83 -13.75 -2.01
N GLY A 105 -11.33 -14.01 -0.81
CA GLY A 105 -11.83 -15.02 0.13
C GLY A 105 -11.16 -16.39 0.04
N THR A 106 -10.17 -16.59 -0.83
CA THR A 106 -9.42 -17.85 -1.04
C THR A 106 -8.82 -18.38 0.26
N VAL A 107 -8.06 -17.55 0.98
CA VAL A 107 -7.42 -17.98 2.23
C VAL A 107 -8.46 -18.34 3.31
N GLY A 108 -9.59 -17.61 3.35
CA GLY A 108 -10.69 -17.92 4.26
C GLY A 108 -11.34 -19.27 3.94
N ALA A 109 -11.59 -19.55 2.66
CA ALA A 109 -12.07 -20.83 2.20
C ALA A 109 -11.10 -21.97 2.53
N ASN A 110 -9.80 -21.79 2.29
CA ASN A 110 -8.79 -22.81 2.55
C ASN A 110 -8.64 -23.12 4.06
N LYS A 111 -8.70 -22.10 4.93
CA LYS A 111 -8.78 -22.33 6.39
C LYS A 111 -10.02 -23.14 6.78
N ASN A 112 -11.15 -22.87 6.13
CA ASN A 112 -12.38 -23.63 6.34
C ASN A 112 -12.25 -25.07 5.80
N SER A 113 -11.60 -25.28 4.65
CA SER A 113 -11.37 -26.61 4.07
C SER A 113 -10.48 -27.47 4.98
N VAL A 114 -9.37 -26.90 5.49
CA VAL A 114 -8.50 -27.58 6.48
C VAL A 114 -9.30 -28.00 7.71
N LYS A 115 -10.18 -27.11 8.19
CA LYS A 115 -11.04 -27.41 9.33
C LYS A 115 -12.05 -28.52 9.04
N ILE A 116 -12.74 -28.46 7.90
CA ILE A 116 -13.71 -29.48 7.50
C ILE A 116 -13.03 -30.84 7.40
N ILE A 117 -11.90 -30.94 6.70
CA ILE A 117 -11.20 -32.21 6.52
C ILE A 117 -10.70 -32.76 7.88
N GLY A 118 -10.11 -31.90 8.72
CA GLY A 118 -9.63 -32.33 10.04
C GLY A 118 -10.73 -32.62 11.09
N GLU A 119 -11.95 -32.11 10.92
CA GLU A 119 -13.09 -32.40 11.82
C GLU A 119 -13.94 -33.59 11.33
N GLU A 120 -13.97 -33.87 10.02
CA GLU A 120 -14.85 -34.87 9.41
C GLU A 120 -14.12 -36.15 8.96
N THR A 121 -12.79 -36.22 9.10
CA THR A 121 -11.97 -37.39 8.74
C THR A 121 -10.91 -37.69 9.80
N ASP A 122 -10.30 -38.87 9.72
CA ASP A 122 -9.15 -39.25 10.55
C ASP A 122 -7.80 -38.71 10.01
N LEU A 123 -7.83 -37.91 8.93
CA LEU A 123 -6.62 -37.34 8.33
C LEU A 123 -6.07 -36.19 9.17
N PHE A 124 -4.75 -36.14 9.28
CA PHE A 124 -4.06 -34.94 9.70
C PHE A 124 -4.15 -33.89 8.60
N ALA A 125 -4.41 -32.65 8.99
CA ALA A 125 -4.55 -31.52 8.07
C ALA A 125 -3.59 -30.39 8.46
N GLN A 126 -2.85 -29.87 7.48
CA GLN A 126 -1.95 -28.72 7.63
C GLN A 126 -2.34 -27.62 6.64
N GLY A 127 -2.28 -26.37 7.06
CA GLY A 127 -2.44 -25.21 6.18
C GLY A 127 -1.41 -24.12 6.50
N TYR A 128 -0.65 -23.73 5.48
CA TYR A 128 0.25 -22.59 5.51
C TYR A 128 -0.16 -21.58 4.44
N PHE A 129 -0.06 -20.28 4.74
CA PHE A 129 -0.59 -19.22 3.88
C PHE A 129 0.49 -18.16 3.67
N VAL A 130 0.96 -18.05 2.43
CA VAL A 130 1.87 -17.00 1.98
C VAL A 130 1.03 -15.80 1.58
N TYR A 131 1.21 -14.71 2.30
CA TYR A 131 0.61 -13.42 1.99
C TYR A 131 1.66 -12.50 1.40
N ASP A 132 1.24 -11.63 0.49
CA ASP A 132 1.98 -10.43 0.17
C ASP A 132 1.73 -9.39 1.27
N SER A 133 2.72 -8.55 1.53
CA SER A 133 2.62 -7.39 2.43
C SER A 133 1.69 -6.31 1.86
N LYS A 134 1.43 -6.28 0.55
CA LYS A 134 0.36 -5.46 -0.04
C LYS A 134 -1.00 -5.83 0.54
N LYS A 135 -1.74 -4.81 0.99
CA LYS A 135 -3.01 -4.99 1.71
C LYS A 135 -4.16 -5.51 0.85
N SER A 136 -4.18 -5.23 -0.45
CA SER A 136 -5.20 -5.72 -1.37
C SER A 136 -4.67 -5.89 -2.79
N GLY A 137 -5.32 -6.76 -3.56
CA GLY A 137 -5.03 -6.95 -4.99
C GLY A 137 -3.70 -7.67 -5.26
N SER A 138 -3.06 -8.22 -4.24
CA SER A 138 -1.81 -8.97 -4.35
C SER A 138 -2.07 -10.47 -4.41
N ARG A 139 -1.07 -11.23 -4.87
CA ARG A 139 -1.17 -12.69 -4.92
C ARG A 139 -1.08 -13.26 -3.50
N THR A 140 -1.94 -14.22 -3.19
CA THR A 140 -1.87 -15.07 -2.00
C THR A 140 -1.67 -16.51 -2.44
N ILE A 141 -0.86 -17.28 -1.70
CA ILE A 141 -0.60 -18.68 -2.00
C ILE A 141 -0.92 -19.50 -0.76
N SER A 142 -1.86 -20.44 -0.87
CA SER A 142 -2.20 -21.36 0.22
C SER A 142 -1.59 -22.72 -0.07
N HIS A 143 -0.88 -23.28 0.90
CA HIS A 143 -0.29 -24.61 0.87
C HIS A 143 -1.02 -25.51 1.86
N LEU A 144 -1.72 -26.51 1.36
CA LEU A 144 -2.49 -27.44 2.17
C LEU A 144 -1.92 -28.85 2.03
N ARG A 145 -1.78 -29.56 3.15
CA ARG A 145 -1.40 -30.98 3.19
C ARG A 145 -2.41 -31.79 3.97
N PHE A 146 -2.70 -33.00 3.50
CA PHE A 146 -3.58 -33.95 4.16
C PHE A 146 -2.96 -35.35 4.10
N GLY A 147 -3.01 -36.10 5.20
CA GLY A 147 -2.43 -37.44 5.22
C GLY A 147 -2.83 -38.25 6.46
N PRO A 148 -2.65 -39.58 6.43
CA PRO A 148 -3.00 -40.45 7.55
C PRO A 148 -2.05 -40.34 8.75
N ASP A 149 -0.84 -39.82 8.52
CA ASP A 149 0.19 -39.66 9.54
C ASP A 149 0.38 -38.18 9.94
N PRO A 150 0.89 -37.89 11.15
CA PRO A 150 1.22 -36.52 11.55
C PRO A 150 2.14 -35.81 10.56
N ILE A 151 1.74 -34.63 10.12
CA ILE A 151 2.47 -33.85 9.10
C ILE A 151 3.49 -32.94 9.79
N TYR A 152 4.79 -33.26 9.62
CA TYR A 152 5.92 -32.48 10.16
C TYR A 152 6.55 -31.51 9.14
N SER A 153 5.99 -31.43 7.93
CA SER A 153 6.52 -30.64 6.81
C SER A 153 6.33 -29.14 7.03
N SER A 154 7.21 -28.52 7.84
CA SER A 154 7.19 -27.09 8.14
C SER A 154 7.93 -26.24 7.08
N TYR A 155 7.66 -26.53 5.82
CA TYR A 155 8.20 -25.86 4.63
C TYR A 155 7.14 -25.83 3.52
N LEU A 156 7.32 -24.98 2.51
CA LEU A 156 6.38 -24.85 1.40
C LEU A 156 6.23 -26.15 0.59
N ILE A 157 5.15 -26.28 -0.17
CA ILE A 157 5.01 -27.40 -1.11
C ILE A 157 5.90 -27.10 -2.32
N GLU A 158 6.68 -28.08 -2.77
CA GLU A 158 7.54 -27.98 -3.97
C GLU A 158 6.96 -28.78 -5.15
N GLU A 159 6.13 -29.79 -4.85
CA GLU A 159 5.37 -30.59 -5.82
C GLU A 159 3.94 -30.81 -5.32
N ALA A 160 2.95 -30.36 -6.07
CA ALA A 160 1.54 -30.37 -5.70
C ALA A 160 0.71 -31.31 -6.59
N ASP A 161 -0.20 -32.06 -5.97
CA ASP A 161 -1.16 -32.96 -6.64
C ASP A 161 -2.38 -32.19 -7.18
N PHE A 162 -2.66 -31.03 -6.58
CA PHE A 162 -3.74 -30.13 -6.96
C PHE A 162 -3.27 -28.69 -6.99
N VAL A 163 -3.49 -27.98 -8.09
CA VAL A 163 -3.19 -26.55 -8.23
C VAL A 163 -4.44 -25.79 -8.65
N ALA A 164 -4.76 -24.71 -7.95
CA ALA A 164 -5.91 -23.85 -8.24
C ALA A 164 -5.46 -22.42 -8.55
N CYS A 165 -5.94 -21.85 -9.66
CA CYS A 165 -5.76 -20.44 -10.02
C CYS A 165 -7.11 -19.72 -9.98
N HIS A 166 -7.32 -18.89 -8.96
CA HIS A 166 -8.61 -18.22 -8.73
C HIS A 166 -8.77 -16.89 -9.50
N ASN A 167 -7.73 -16.46 -10.22
CA ASN A 167 -7.75 -15.27 -11.05
C ASN A 167 -7.08 -15.54 -12.41
N PHE A 168 -7.86 -15.47 -13.49
CA PHE A 168 -7.40 -15.76 -14.84
C PHE A 168 -6.13 -15.00 -15.26
N GLY A 169 -6.04 -13.71 -14.92
CA GLY A 169 -4.93 -12.84 -15.31
C GLY A 169 -3.57 -13.23 -14.71
N PHE A 170 -3.54 -14.05 -13.66
CA PHE A 170 -2.29 -14.50 -13.07
C PHE A 170 -1.47 -15.36 -14.04
N LEU A 171 -2.11 -16.15 -14.91
CA LEU A 171 -1.41 -17.02 -15.86
C LEU A 171 -0.63 -16.23 -16.91
N GLU A 172 -0.95 -14.96 -17.13
CA GLU A 172 -0.18 -14.10 -18.03
C GLU A 172 1.15 -13.62 -17.43
N ARG A 173 1.41 -13.82 -16.12
CA ARG A 173 2.54 -13.18 -15.42
C ARG A 173 3.33 -14.09 -14.50
N PHE A 174 2.70 -15.16 -14.00
CA PHE A 174 3.29 -16.00 -12.97
C PHE A 174 3.39 -17.45 -13.42
N GLN A 175 4.56 -18.03 -13.21
CA GLN A 175 4.84 -19.46 -13.40
C GLN A 175 4.21 -20.26 -12.25
N MET A 176 2.89 -20.42 -12.29
CA MET A 176 2.15 -21.12 -11.22
C MET A 176 2.16 -22.64 -11.37
N LEU A 177 2.39 -23.14 -12.59
CA LEU A 177 2.37 -24.58 -12.85
C LEU A 177 3.71 -25.26 -12.58
N ASP A 178 4.78 -24.52 -12.26
CA ASP A 178 6.10 -25.07 -11.92
C ASP A 178 6.00 -26.07 -10.76
N ILE A 179 5.15 -25.75 -9.77
CA ILE A 179 4.87 -26.57 -8.58
C ILE A 179 3.98 -27.79 -8.87
N ALA A 180 3.31 -27.86 -10.03
CA ALA A 180 2.41 -28.98 -10.33
C ALA A 180 3.22 -30.25 -10.59
N ALA A 181 2.86 -31.35 -9.92
CA ALA A 181 3.39 -32.68 -10.22
C ALA A 181 2.85 -33.19 -11.57
N PRO A 182 3.55 -34.13 -12.25
CA PRO A 182 2.99 -34.80 -13.42
C PRO A 182 1.65 -35.49 -13.10
N GLY A 183 0.64 -35.27 -13.95
CA GLY A 183 -0.71 -35.79 -13.77
C GLY A 183 -1.57 -35.04 -12.75
N ALA A 184 -1.09 -33.93 -12.18
CA ALA A 184 -1.83 -33.15 -11.20
C ALA A 184 -3.11 -32.52 -11.77
N THR A 185 -4.10 -32.27 -10.91
CA THR A 185 -5.33 -31.56 -11.28
C THR A 185 -5.09 -30.05 -11.24
N PHE A 186 -5.50 -29.35 -12.29
CA PHE A 186 -5.44 -27.90 -12.40
C PHE A 186 -6.84 -27.29 -12.53
N LEU A 187 -7.25 -26.49 -11.53
CA LEU A 187 -8.51 -25.75 -11.54
C LEU A 187 -8.28 -24.27 -11.87
N LEU A 188 -8.95 -23.74 -12.88
CA LEU A 188 -8.84 -22.34 -13.30
C LEU A 188 -10.20 -21.62 -13.24
N ASN A 189 -10.26 -20.53 -12.48
CA ASN A 189 -11.36 -19.57 -12.58
C ASN A 189 -11.20 -18.74 -13.86
N SER A 190 -12.06 -18.96 -14.85
CA SER A 190 -11.95 -18.43 -16.20
C SER A 190 -13.25 -17.76 -16.63
N PRO A 191 -13.21 -16.58 -17.28
CA PRO A 191 -14.38 -16.00 -17.93
C PRO A 191 -14.72 -16.70 -19.27
N TYR A 192 -13.86 -17.62 -19.73
CA TYR A 192 -14.01 -18.37 -20.97
C TYR A 192 -14.41 -19.83 -20.69
N PRO A 193 -15.34 -20.41 -21.49
CA PRO A 193 -15.74 -21.81 -21.38
C PRO A 193 -14.65 -22.79 -21.86
N ALA A 194 -14.84 -24.10 -21.62
CA ALA A 194 -13.81 -25.12 -21.87
C ALA A 194 -13.37 -25.25 -23.34
N ASP A 195 -14.23 -24.92 -24.30
CA ASP A 195 -13.94 -24.98 -25.74
C ASP A 195 -13.20 -23.74 -26.28
N GLU A 196 -13.20 -22.63 -25.52
CA GLU A 196 -12.54 -21.38 -25.92
C GLU A 196 -11.27 -21.09 -25.12
N VAL A 197 -11.23 -21.45 -23.84
CA VAL A 197 -10.19 -21.04 -22.87
C VAL A 197 -8.77 -21.29 -23.37
N TRP A 198 -8.53 -22.39 -24.08
CA TRP A 198 -7.21 -22.77 -24.58
C TRP A 198 -6.55 -21.67 -25.43
N ARG A 199 -7.33 -20.96 -26.24
CA ARG A 199 -6.83 -19.87 -27.12
C ARG A 199 -6.41 -18.62 -26.35
N HIS A 200 -6.83 -18.49 -25.11
CA HIS A 200 -6.53 -17.36 -24.25
C HIS A 200 -5.34 -17.61 -23.33
N LEU A 201 -4.88 -18.86 -23.20
CA LEU A 201 -3.73 -19.23 -22.37
C LEU A 201 -2.40 -18.90 -23.06
N PRO A 202 -1.38 -18.43 -22.32
CA PRO A 202 -0.02 -18.31 -22.86
C PRO A 202 0.58 -19.66 -23.29
N SER A 203 1.40 -19.64 -24.34
CA SER A 203 2.07 -20.83 -24.88
C SER A 203 2.95 -21.55 -23.86
N ASP A 204 3.57 -20.83 -22.92
CA ASP A 204 4.34 -21.40 -21.81
C ASP A 204 3.46 -22.26 -20.89
N VAL A 205 2.28 -21.76 -20.53
CA VAL A 205 1.29 -22.46 -19.70
C VAL A 205 0.74 -23.68 -20.43
N GLN A 206 0.41 -23.53 -21.72
CA GLN A 206 -0.03 -24.64 -22.57
C GLN A 206 1.01 -25.77 -22.62
N SER A 207 2.29 -25.41 -22.76
CA SER A 207 3.40 -26.39 -22.78
C SER A 207 3.45 -27.17 -21.47
N GLN A 208 3.40 -26.48 -20.32
CA GLN A 208 3.39 -27.15 -19.02
C GLN A 208 2.19 -28.08 -18.82
N LEU A 209 1.00 -27.68 -19.28
CA LEU A 209 -0.20 -28.52 -19.20
C LEU A 209 -0.03 -29.83 -19.99
N ILE A 210 0.55 -29.76 -21.18
CA ILE A 210 0.80 -30.92 -22.06
C ILE A 210 1.93 -31.79 -21.50
N ASP A 211 3.10 -31.20 -21.24
CA ASP A 211 4.33 -31.91 -20.85
C ASP A 211 4.15 -32.65 -19.52
N LYS A 212 3.43 -32.03 -18.57
CA LYS A 212 3.11 -32.63 -17.28
C LYS A 212 1.82 -33.46 -17.31
N GLN A 213 1.12 -33.55 -18.45
CA GLN A 213 -0.13 -34.30 -18.60
C GLN A 213 -1.19 -33.94 -17.54
N LEU A 214 -1.37 -32.65 -17.29
CA LEU A 214 -2.25 -32.17 -16.22
C LEU A 214 -3.73 -32.41 -16.54
N GLU A 215 -4.55 -32.58 -15.51
CA GLU A 215 -6.00 -32.64 -15.65
C GLU A 215 -6.61 -31.24 -15.46
N MET A 216 -6.92 -30.56 -16.56
CA MET A 216 -7.41 -29.17 -16.53
C MET A 216 -8.94 -29.07 -16.43
N TRP A 217 -9.39 -28.23 -15.51
CA TRP A 217 -10.79 -27.88 -15.26
C TRP A 217 -10.97 -26.36 -15.23
N VAL A 218 -12.09 -25.87 -15.77
CA VAL A 218 -12.44 -24.44 -15.78
C VAL A 218 -13.83 -24.20 -15.21
N ILE A 219 -14.00 -23.01 -14.63
CA ILE A 219 -15.29 -22.51 -14.14
C ILE A 219 -15.32 -20.98 -14.16
N ASP A 220 -16.46 -20.37 -14.52
CA ASP A 220 -16.68 -18.94 -14.33
C ASP A 220 -17.32 -18.66 -12.97
N ALA A 221 -16.48 -18.67 -11.92
CA ALA A 221 -16.95 -18.44 -10.57
C ALA A 221 -17.49 -17.02 -10.36
N ASN A 222 -17.00 -16.05 -11.14
CA ASN A 222 -17.45 -14.66 -11.06
C ASN A 222 -18.88 -14.51 -11.55
N ARG A 223 -19.23 -15.12 -12.69
CA ARG A 223 -20.59 -15.13 -13.22
C ARG A 223 -21.54 -15.84 -12.25
N ILE A 224 -21.18 -17.02 -11.75
CA ILE A 224 -22.00 -17.77 -10.78
C ILE A 224 -22.27 -16.93 -9.53
N ALA A 225 -21.24 -16.30 -8.95
CA ALA A 225 -21.40 -15.46 -7.76
C ALA A 225 -22.30 -14.23 -8.04
N ARG A 226 -22.18 -13.62 -9.22
CA ARG A 226 -22.98 -12.45 -9.63
C ARG A 226 -24.46 -12.82 -9.81
N GLU A 227 -24.75 -13.89 -10.54
CA GLU A 227 -26.11 -14.40 -10.77
C GLU A 227 -26.79 -14.80 -9.46
N ALA A 228 -26.04 -15.32 -8.50
CA ALA A 228 -26.53 -15.63 -7.15
C ALA A 228 -26.65 -14.42 -6.20
N GLY A 229 -26.25 -13.22 -6.63
CA GLY A 229 -26.29 -12.00 -5.83
C GLY A 229 -25.28 -11.99 -4.67
N LEU A 230 -24.17 -12.72 -4.79
CA LEU A 230 -23.04 -12.70 -3.85
C LEU A 230 -21.97 -11.64 -4.19
N GLY A 231 -22.17 -10.89 -5.28
CA GLY A 231 -21.19 -9.92 -5.79
C GLY A 231 -19.93 -10.61 -6.28
N GLY A 232 -18.75 -10.05 -6.01
CA GLY A 232 -17.46 -10.63 -6.40
C GLY A 232 -16.93 -11.77 -5.49
N ARG A 233 -17.78 -12.43 -4.70
CA ARG A 233 -17.35 -13.46 -3.74
C ARG A 233 -17.35 -14.85 -4.38
N ILE A 234 -16.20 -15.25 -4.90
CA ILE A 234 -15.99 -16.52 -5.60
C ILE A 234 -15.60 -17.69 -4.66
N ASN A 235 -15.35 -17.39 -3.39
CA ASN A 235 -14.76 -18.34 -2.44
C ASN A 235 -15.60 -19.61 -2.22
N THR A 236 -16.92 -19.50 -2.08
CA THR A 236 -17.80 -20.68 -1.91
C THR A 236 -17.80 -21.56 -3.16
N VAL A 237 -17.76 -20.94 -4.35
CA VAL A 237 -17.74 -21.66 -5.63
C VAL A 237 -16.47 -22.50 -5.73
N LEU A 238 -15.31 -21.84 -5.60
CA LEU A 238 -14.01 -22.50 -5.79
C LEU A 238 -13.68 -23.49 -4.68
N GLN A 239 -14.17 -23.25 -3.45
CA GLN A 239 -14.10 -24.24 -2.38
C GLN A 239 -14.86 -25.52 -2.74
N THR A 240 -16.06 -25.38 -3.33
CA THR A 240 -16.87 -26.53 -3.75
C THR A 240 -16.17 -27.31 -4.85
N CYS A 241 -15.60 -26.64 -5.85
CA CYS A 241 -14.82 -27.28 -6.92
C CYS A 241 -13.60 -28.04 -6.37
N PHE A 242 -12.88 -27.48 -5.39
CA PHE A 242 -11.77 -28.19 -4.74
C PHE A 242 -12.22 -29.53 -4.13
N PHE A 243 -13.30 -29.53 -3.35
CA PHE A 243 -13.81 -30.77 -2.75
C PHE A 243 -14.32 -31.77 -3.79
N GLY A 244 -14.90 -31.29 -4.90
CA GLY A 244 -15.36 -32.15 -6.00
C GLY A 244 -14.24 -32.77 -6.83
N LEU A 245 -13.04 -32.18 -6.83
CA LEU A 245 -11.92 -32.60 -7.69
C LEU A 245 -10.76 -33.25 -6.94
N ALA A 246 -10.48 -32.84 -5.69
CA ALA A 246 -9.28 -33.26 -4.99
C ALA A 246 -9.31 -34.70 -4.48
N ASN A 247 -10.48 -35.36 -4.51
CA ASN A 247 -10.67 -36.77 -4.09
C ASN A 247 -10.13 -37.09 -2.67
N ILE A 248 -10.15 -36.11 -1.75
CA ILE A 248 -9.71 -36.29 -0.35
C ILE A 248 -10.83 -36.90 0.50
N ILE A 249 -12.08 -36.56 0.19
CA ILE A 249 -13.30 -37.05 0.84
C ILE A 249 -14.28 -37.41 -0.27
N GLU A 250 -15.14 -38.41 -0.04
CA GLU A 250 -16.24 -38.73 -0.94
C GLU A 250 -17.11 -37.48 -1.24
N PRO A 251 -17.46 -37.22 -2.53
CA PRO A 251 -18.12 -35.97 -2.94
C PRO A 251 -19.41 -35.63 -2.16
N ASP A 252 -20.27 -36.62 -1.92
CA ASP A 252 -21.54 -36.42 -1.20
C ASP A 252 -21.31 -35.99 0.26
N GLN A 253 -20.29 -36.56 0.91
CA GLN A 253 -19.91 -36.19 2.28
C GLN A 253 -19.34 -34.77 2.31
N ALA A 254 -18.50 -34.41 1.33
CA ALA A 254 -17.92 -33.08 1.24
C ALA A 254 -19.00 -32.00 1.02
N ILE A 255 -19.95 -32.22 0.11
CA ILE A 255 -21.07 -31.30 -0.15
C ILE A 255 -21.92 -31.12 1.12
N ALA A 256 -22.22 -32.20 1.83
CA ALA A 256 -22.97 -32.14 3.08
C ALA A 256 -22.24 -31.32 4.15
N ALA A 257 -20.93 -31.53 4.30
CA ALA A 257 -20.10 -30.78 5.25
C ALA A 257 -20.01 -29.28 4.91
N ILE A 258 -19.85 -28.93 3.62
CA ILE A 258 -19.88 -27.54 3.16
C ILE A 258 -21.23 -26.89 3.48
N LYS A 259 -22.34 -27.53 3.14
CA LYS A 259 -23.70 -27.00 3.40
C LYS A 259 -23.96 -26.84 4.91
N ALA A 260 -23.47 -27.77 5.74
CA ALA A 260 -23.54 -27.68 7.20
C ALA A 260 -22.70 -26.52 7.75
N SER A 261 -21.48 -26.32 7.25
CA SER A 261 -20.60 -25.20 7.62
C SER A 261 -21.21 -23.84 7.24
N ILE A 262 -21.85 -23.74 6.07
CA ILE A 262 -22.61 -22.56 5.63
C ILE A 262 -23.76 -22.28 6.60
N GLN A 263 -24.54 -23.28 6.99
CA GLN A 263 -25.64 -23.12 7.96
C GLN A 263 -25.14 -22.65 9.33
N LYS A 264 -24.02 -23.20 9.82
CA LYS A 264 -23.40 -22.80 11.08
C LYS A 264 -22.90 -21.35 11.05
N THR A 265 -22.30 -20.94 9.94
CA THR A 265 -21.69 -19.61 9.76
C THR A 265 -22.71 -18.52 9.48
N TYR A 266 -23.67 -18.79 8.59
CA TYR A 266 -24.60 -17.78 8.07
C TYR A 266 -26.03 -17.92 8.59
N GLY A 267 -26.37 -18.98 9.33
CA GLY A 267 -27.73 -19.22 9.83
C GLY A 267 -28.29 -18.06 10.66
N LYS A 268 -27.44 -17.38 11.44
CA LYS A 268 -27.81 -16.19 12.23
C LYS A 268 -28.06 -14.93 11.38
N ARG A 269 -27.67 -14.93 10.11
CA ARG A 269 -27.87 -13.80 9.17
C ARG A 269 -29.16 -13.94 8.35
N GLY A 270 -29.94 -15.00 8.55
CA GLY A 270 -31.24 -15.22 7.93
C GLY A 270 -31.21 -16.31 6.85
N ARG A 271 -32.36 -16.97 6.67
CA ARG A 271 -32.52 -18.16 5.82
C ARG A 271 -32.21 -17.89 4.34
N ALA A 272 -32.58 -16.71 3.83
CA ALA A 272 -32.32 -16.32 2.45
C ALA A 272 -30.82 -16.29 2.09
N ILE A 273 -29.94 -15.92 3.02
CA ILE A 273 -28.48 -15.92 2.78
C ILE A 273 -27.96 -17.36 2.70
N VAL A 274 -28.47 -18.24 3.57
CA VAL A 274 -28.10 -19.66 3.55
C VAL A 274 -28.54 -20.32 2.25
N ASP A 275 -29.81 -20.16 1.86
CA ASP A 275 -30.35 -20.79 0.65
C ASP A 275 -29.61 -20.31 -0.60
N ARG A 276 -29.24 -19.02 -0.68
CA ARG A 276 -28.39 -18.50 -1.77
C ARG A 276 -27.02 -19.18 -1.81
N ASN A 277 -26.36 -19.35 -0.66
CA ASN A 277 -25.06 -20.03 -0.61
C ASN A 277 -25.18 -21.51 -0.96
N TRP A 278 -26.27 -22.19 -0.60
CA TRP A 278 -26.51 -23.57 -1.02
C TRP A 278 -26.76 -23.70 -2.52
N ALA A 279 -27.55 -22.80 -3.12
CA ALA A 279 -27.74 -22.77 -4.57
C ALA A 279 -26.42 -22.56 -5.32
N VAL A 280 -25.51 -21.77 -4.74
CA VAL A 280 -24.16 -21.56 -5.29
C VAL A 280 -23.34 -22.84 -5.25
N VAL A 281 -23.39 -23.61 -4.15
CA VAL A 281 -22.70 -24.93 -4.08
C VAL A 281 -23.18 -25.84 -5.21
N ASP A 282 -24.49 -25.94 -5.42
CA ASP A 282 -25.06 -26.81 -6.46
C ASP A 282 -24.65 -26.32 -7.87
N ALA A 283 -24.81 -25.02 -8.15
CA ALA A 283 -24.42 -24.44 -9.44
C ALA A 283 -22.91 -24.53 -9.72
N SER A 284 -22.07 -24.65 -8.69
CA SER A 284 -20.61 -24.77 -8.85
C SER A 284 -20.20 -26.12 -9.40
N LEU A 285 -20.91 -27.19 -9.04
CA LEU A 285 -20.64 -28.53 -9.57
C LEU A 285 -21.16 -28.67 -10.99
N ASP A 286 -22.33 -28.11 -11.28
CA ASP A 286 -22.93 -28.12 -12.62
C ASP A 286 -22.12 -27.27 -13.62
N GLY A 287 -21.51 -26.17 -13.16
CA GLY A 287 -20.74 -25.25 -13.99
C GLY A 287 -19.26 -25.61 -14.17
N LEU A 288 -18.82 -26.76 -13.64
CA LEU A 288 -17.43 -27.20 -13.72
C LEU A 288 -17.20 -27.99 -15.02
N GLU A 289 -16.29 -27.51 -15.87
CA GLU A 289 -16.07 -28.08 -17.19
C GLU A 289 -14.64 -28.61 -17.34
N ARG A 290 -14.49 -29.84 -17.85
CA ARG A 290 -13.20 -30.44 -18.15
C ARG A 290 -12.69 -29.95 -19.50
N VAL A 291 -11.44 -29.51 -19.56
CA VAL A 291 -10.79 -29.11 -20.81
C VAL A 291 -10.05 -30.30 -21.41
N ALA A 292 -10.35 -30.63 -22.67
CA ALA A 292 -9.60 -31.63 -23.41
C ALA A 292 -8.27 -31.01 -23.89
N LEU A 293 -7.15 -31.46 -23.34
CA LEU A 293 -5.83 -30.95 -23.70
C LEU A 293 -5.47 -31.34 -25.16
N PRO A 294 -5.14 -30.36 -26.01
CA PRO A 294 -4.57 -30.63 -27.33
C PRO A 294 -3.19 -31.28 -27.24
N THR A 295 -2.74 -31.87 -28.35
CA THR A 295 -1.38 -32.44 -28.46
C THR A 295 -0.31 -31.40 -28.81
N GLU A 296 -0.71 -30.21 -29.24
CA GLU A 296 0.18 -29.15 -29.70
C GLU A 296 -0.18 -27.81 -29.05
N VAL A 297 0.85 -27.00 -28.84
CA VAL A 297 0.73 -25.63 -28.34
C VAL A 297 0.22 -24.71 -29.45
N MET A 298 -0.80 -23.91 -29.16
CA MET A 298 -1.21 -22.81 -30.03
C MET A 298 -0.31 -21.60 -29.80
N GLY A 299 0.35 -21.15 -30.86
CA GLY A 299 1.18 -19.93 -30.83
C GLY A 299 0.35 -18.64 -30.79
N GLY A 300 0.97 -17.54 -30.35
CA GLY A 300 0.41 -16.19 -30.48
C GLY A 300 0.28 -15.39 -29.17
N ARG A 301 0.39 -16.03 -28.00
CA ARG A 301 0.43 -15.37 -26.69
C ARG A 301 1.53 -15.98 -25.84
N THR A 302 2.46 -15.18 -25.35
CA THR A 302 3.50 -15.62 -24.40
C THR A 302 3.25 -15.00 -23.04
N MET A 303 3.79 -15.61 -21.98
CA MET A 303 3.76 -14.98 -20.67
C MET A 303 4.44 -13.61 -20.75
N ARG A 304 3.82 -12.59 -20.14
CA ARG A 304 4.38 -11.24 -20.08
C ARG A 304 5.43 -11.21 -18.97
N PRO A 305 6.59 -10.58 -19.21
CA PRO A 305 7.55 -10.36 -18.14
C PRO A 305 6.93 -9.43 -17.10
N VAL A 306 7.17 -9.71 -15.82
CA VAL A 306 6.63 -8.90 -14.70
C VAL A 306 7.15 -7.47 -14.75
N VAL A 307 8.36 -7.27 -15.28
CA VAL A 307 8.95 -5.97 -15.59
C VAL A 307 9.29 -5.95 -17.08
N PRO A 308 8.84 -4.95 -17.86
CA PRO A 308 9.15 -4.86 -19.28
C PRO A 308 10.67 -4.82 -19.53
N PRO A 309 11.21 -5.47 -20.59
CA PRO A 309 12.64 -5.49 -20.89
C PRO A 309 13.27 -4.10 -21.07
N GLU A 310 12.50 -3.15 -21.58
CA GLU A 310 12.85 -1.75 -21.81
C GLU A 310 12.82 -0.89 -20.52
N ALA A 311 12.28 -1.42 -19.42
CA ALA A 311 12.19 -0.69 -18.17
C ALA A 311 13.58 -0.49 -17.54
N ALA A 312 13.87 0.75 -17.12
CA ALA A 312 15.10 1.08 -16.39
C ALA A 312 15.02 0.65 -14.91
N VAL A 313 14.72 -0.63 -14.67
CA VAL A 313 14.60 -1.24 -13.35
C VAL A 313 15.86 -2.00 -13.01
N GLU A 314 16.32 -1.88 -11.77
CA GLU A 314 17.46 -2.68 -11.32
C GLU A 314 17.12 -4.17 -11.35
N ARG A 315 18.07 -4.98 -11.84
CA ARG A 315 17.95 -6.44 -11.94
C ARG A 315 17.42 -7.09 -10.64
N VAL A 316 17.86 -6.57 -9.50
CA VAL A 316 17.47 -7.00 -8.16
C VAL A 316 15.97 -6.79 -7.94
N THR A 317 15.51 -5.55 -8.11
CA THR A 317 14.10 -5.17 -7.99
C THR A 317 13.22 -5.98 -8.93
N ALA A 318 13.63 -6.15 -10.19
CA ALA A 318 12.89 -6.93 -11.18
C ALA A 318 12.76 -8.42 -10.79
N ALA A 319 13.84 -9.04 -10.28
CA ALA A 319 13.81 -10.43 -9.82
C ALA A 319 12.88 -10.62 -8.61
N ILE A 320 12.90 -9.70 -7.64
CA ILE A 320 11.98 -9.77 -6.49
C ILE A 320 10.53 -9.59 -6.97
N MET A 321 10.25 -8.66 -7.90
CA MET A 321 8.91 -8.47 -8.47
C MET A 321 8.42 -9.73 -9.20
N ALA A 322 9.32 -10.42 -9.91
CA ALA A 322 9.05 -11.68 -10.59
C ALA A 322 8.83 -12.88 -9.64
N GLY A 323 9.04 -12.70 -8.33
CA GLY A 323 8.93 -13.78 -7.34
C GLY A 323 10.15 -14.71 -7.31
N THR A 324 11.28 -14.29 -7.87
CA THR A 324 12.54 -15.06 -7.91
C THR A 324 13.61 -14.45 -6.99
N GLY A 325 13.21 -13.62 -6.02
CA GLY A 325 14.10 -12.95 -5.09
C GLY A 325 14.97 -13.90 -4.25
N ASP A 326 14.50 -15.12 -3.99
CA ASP A 326 15.28 -16.15 -3.28
C ASP A 326 16.52 -16.63 -4.03
N LEU A 327 16.59 -16.44 -5.36
CA LEU A 327 17.72 -16.78 -6.21
C LEU A 327 18.81 -15.70 -6.22
N LEU A 328 18.53 -14.51 -5.67
CA LEU A 328 19.48 -13.42 -5.64
C LEU A 328 20.62 -13.74 -4.66
N PRO A 329 21.89 -13.60 -5.08
CA PRO A 329 23.01 -13.79 -4.19
C PRO A 329 23.20 -12.58 -3.26
N VAL A 330 23.98 -12.77 -2.19
CA VAL A 330 24.30 -11.70 -1.22
C VAL A 330 24.91 -10.47 -1.91
N SER A 331 25.79 -10.65 -2.90
CA SER A 331 26.41 -9.56 -3.66
C SER A 331 25.43 -8.67 -4.43
N ALA A 332 24.21 -9.16 -4.67
CA ALA A 332 23.20 -8.41 -5.41
C ALA A 332 22.46 -7.40 -4.51
N LEU A 333 22.48 -7.57 -3.18
CA LEU A 333 21.71 -6.72 -2.26
C LEU A 333 22.54 -5.50 -1.80
N PRO A 334 21.91 -4.34 -1.61
CA PRO A 334 22.58 -3.16 -1.03
C PRO A 334 22.99 -3.44 0.42
N VAL A 335 24.18 -3.00 0.82
CA VAL A 335 24.77 -3.28 2.15
C VAL A 335 24.02 -2.63 3.31
N ASP A 336 23.30 -1.54 3.03
CA ASP A 336 22.55 -0.72 3.99
C ASP A 336 21.03 -0.88 3.85
N GLY A 337 20.57 -1.70 2.90
CA GLY A 337 19.15 -1.86 2.61
C GLY A 337 18.51 -0.70 1.85
N THR A 338 19.28 0.22 1.24
CA THR A 338 18.75 1.34 0.46
C THR A 338 18.30 0.89 -0.93
N PHE A 339 17.05 1.18 -1.30
CA PHE A 339 16.50 0.90 -2.64
C PHE A 339 16.13 2.18 -3.38
N LYS A 340 16.18 2.11 -4.72
CA LYS A 340 15.72 3.21 -5.57
C LYS A 340 14.20 3.40 -5.47
N THR A 341 13.79 4.66 -5.49
CA THR A 341 12.38 5.05 -5.55
C THR A 341 11.81 4.86 -6.96
N GLY A 342 10.48 4.85 -7.08
CA GLY A 342 9.74 4.90 -8.34
C GLY A 342 9.57 3.53 -8.98
N SER A 343 9.66 2.44 -8.22
CA SER A 343 9.55 1.09 -8.78
C SER A 343 8.12 0.61 -9.00
N ALA A 344 7.12 1.21 -8.34
CA ALA A 344 5.71 0.79 -8.48
C ALA A 344 5.15 0.97 -9.91
N GLN A 345 5.65 1.95 -10.68
CA GLN A 345 5.22 2.22 -12.05
C GLN A 345 5.43 1.04 -13.02
N TRP A 346 6.32 0.10 -12.68
CA TRP A 346 6.69 -1.04 -13.51
C TRP A 346 5.87 -2.29 -13.19
N GLU A 347 5.07 -2.29 -12.12
CA GLU A 347 4.33 -3.47 -11.69
C GLU A 347 3.12 -3.76 -12.61
N LYS A 348 2.43 -2.69 -13.05
CA LYS A 348 1.33 -2.72 -14.03
C LYS A 348 0.35 -3.85 -13.78
N ARG A 349 -0.28 -3.94 -12.61
CA ARG A 349 -0.87 -5.18 -12.06
C ARG A 349 -2.08 -5.77 -12.80
N THR A 350 -2.85 -4.95 -13.51
CA THR A 350 -4.10 -5.31 -14.22
C THR A 350 -5.11 -6.07 -13.32
N ILE A 351 -5.42 -5.51 -12.14
CA ILE A 351 -6.26 -6.20 -11.14
C ILE A 351 -7.74 -5.78 -11.15
N ALA A 352 -8.09 -4.70 -11.84
CA ALA A 352 -9.46 -4.20 -11.89
C ALA A 352 -10.31 -4.99 -12.90
N ALA A 353 -11.56 -5.27 -12.54
CA ALA A 353 -12.55 -5.83 -13.48
C ALA A 353 -13.18 -4.75 -14.37
N GLU A 354 -13.30 -3.53 -13.84
CA GLU A 354 -13.83 -2.35 -14.53
C GLU A 354 -12.88 -1.18 -14.31
N ILE A 355 -12.78 -0.30 -15.30
CA ILE A 355 -11.95 0.91 -15.25
C ILE A 355 -12.79 2.15 -15.59
N PRO A 356 -12.43 3.33 -15.07
CA PRO A 356 -13.16 4.55 -15.37
C PRO A 356 -12.84 5.06 -16.78
N VAL A 357 -13.83 5.15 -17.66
CA VAL A 357 -13.70 5.65 -19.04
C VAL A 357 -14.22 7.08 -19.12
N TRP A 358 -13.41 7.98 -19.71
CA TRP A 358 -13.69 9.41 -19.76
C TRP A 358 -14.56 9.81 -20.97
N ASP A 359 -15.53 10.69 -20.71
CA ASP A 359 -16.35 11.39 -21.70
C ASP A 359 -16.04 12.90 -21.70
N PRO A 360 -15.33 13.41 -22.73
CA PRO A 360 -14.94 14.81 -22.82
C PRO A 360 -16.12 15.78 -23.01
N GLU A 361 -17.24 15.34 -23.58
CA GLU A 361 -18.38 16.21 -23.91
C GLU A 361 -19.13 16.65 -22.64
N ILE A 362 -19.16 15.80 -21.62
CA ILE A 362 -19.84 16.05 -20.35
C ILE A 362 -18.89 16.69 -19.32
N CYS A 363 -17.58 16.43 -19.44
CA CYS A 363 -16.59 16.87 -18.47
C CYS A 363 -16.60 18.39 -18.23
N ILE A 364 -16.55 18.79 -16.96
CA ILE A 364 -16.53 20.21 -16.54
C ILE A 364 -15.16 20.65 -16.00
N ASP A 365 -14.10 19.91 -16.31
CA ASP A 365 -12.71 20.28 -16.04
C ASP A 365 -12.38 20.50 -14.54
N CYS A 366 -13.13 19.85 -13.63
CA CYS A 366 -13.05 20.13 -12.19
C CYS A 366 -11.90 19.42 -11.45
N ALA A 367 -11.22 18.48 -12.10
CA ALA A 367 -10.10 17.68 -11.58
C ALA A 367 -10.36 16.82 -10.32
N ARG A 368 -11.62 16.71 -9.87
CA ARG A 368 -11.97 15.95 -8.65
C ARG A 368 -11.61 14.48 -8.75
N CYS A 369 -11.81 13.87 -9.92
CA CYS A 369 -11.50 12.47 -10.20
C CYS A 369 -10.02 12.15 -9.94
N ALA A 370 -9.11 13.01 -10.42
CA ALA A 370 -7.67 12.88 -10.21
C ALA A 370 -7.25 13.16 -8.76
N LEU A 371 -7.86 14.16 -8.11
CA LEU A 371 -7.55 14.49 -6.72
C LEU A 371 -7.82 13.30 -5.77
N VAL A 372 -9.01 12.69 -5.90
CA VAL A 372 -9.44 11.62 -4.97
C VAL A 372 -8.90 10.24 -5.34
N CYS A 373 -8.23 10.08 -6.48
CA CYS A 373 -7.72 8.79 -6.90
C CYS A 373 -6.65 8.29 -5.90
N PRO A 374 -6.86 7.16 -5.22
CA PRO A 374 -5.94 6.68 -4.20
C PRO A 374 -4.65 6.07 -4.78
N HIS A 375 -4.57 5.89 -6.10
CA HIS A 375 -3.42 5.22 -6.75
C HIS A 375 -2.78 6.07 -7.84
N ALA A 376 -3.21 7.34 -8.02
CA ALA A 376 -2.81 8.16 -9.17
C ALA A 376 -3.04 7.46 -10.53
N ALA A 377 -4.03 6.56 -10.59
CA ALA A 377 -4.41 5.79 -11.77
C ALA A 377 -5.37 6.55 -12.70
N ILE A 378 -5.77 7.78 -12.35
CA ILE A 378 -6.38 8.72 -13.27
C ILE A 378 -5.70 10.07 -13.11
N ARG A 379 -5.22 10.61 -14.22
CA ARG A 379 -4.38 11.82 -14.27
C ARG A 379 -4.92 12.82 -15.25
N ILE A 380 -4.43 14.04 -15.11
CA ILE A 380 -4.82 15.16 -15.96
C ILE A 380 -3.55 15.82 -16.48
N LYS A 381 -3.53 16.12 -17.78
CA LYS A 381 -2.55 17.00 -18.40
C LYS A 381 -3.27 18.08 -19.19
N VAL A 382 -2.63 19.23 -19.28
CA VAL A 382 -3.00 20.29 -20.23
C VAL A 382 -1.81 20.49 -21.14
N VAL A 383 -2.04 20.48 -22.45
CA VAL A 383 -0.99 20.75 -23.44
C VAL A 383 -1.28 22.06 -24.16
N GLU A 384 -0.24 22.78 -24.56
CA GLU A 384 -0.34 24.17 -25.03
C GLU A 384 -1.02 24.32 -26.39
N ASN A 385 -0.91 23.31 -27.26
CA ASN A 385 -1.55 23.28 -28.56
C ASN A 385 -1.88 21.85 -28.99
N GLU A 386 -2.78 21.73 -29.98
CA GLU A 386 -3.25 20.45 -30.52
C GLU A 386 -2.18 19.73 -31.37
N GLU A 387 -1.17 20.42 -31.88
CA GLU A 387 -0.08 19.80 -32.65
C GLU A 387 0.77 18.86 -31.80
N VAL A 388 0.84 19.07 -30.47
CA VAL A 388 1.49 18.14 -29.53
C VAL A 388 0.77 16.78 -29.51
N LEU A 389 -0.51 16.74 -29.91
CA LEU A 389 -1.31 15.52 -30.00
C LEU A 389 -1.13 14.79 -31.35
N ASN A 390 -0.27 15.28 -32.24
CA ASN A 390 0.05 14.60 -33.49
C ASN A 390 0.66 13.22 -33.20
N GLY A 391 0.07 12.16 -33.77
CA GLY A 391 0.49 10.78 -33.53
C GLY A 391 -0.19 10.11 -32.34
N ALA A 392 -1.16 10.78 -31.69
CA ALA A 392 -2.00 10.14 -30.69
C ALA A 392 -2.75 8.91 -31.28
N PRO A 393 -2.97 7.85 -30.48
CA PRO A 393 -3.80 6.72 -30.89
C PRO A 393 -5.22 7.18 -31.32
N GLY A 394 -5.88 6.42 -32.21
CA GLY A 394 -7.20 6.78 -32.71
C GLY A 394 -8.30 6.85 -31.64
N SER A 395 -8.10 6.16 -30.51
CA SER A 395 -8.99 6.18 -29.34
C SER A 395 -8.64 7.28 -28.34
N PHE A 396 -7.56 8.04 -28.53
CA PHE A 396 -7.09 9.06 -27.61
C PHE A 396 -8.00 10.28 -27.60
N LYS A 397 -8.53 10.62 -26.42
CA LYS A 397 -9.50 11.70 -26.25
C LYS A 397 -8.83 12.96 -25.71
N SER A 398 -9.27 14.12 -26.19
CA SER A 398 -8.95 15.42 -25.60
C SER A 398 -10.13 16.38 -25.76
N LYS A 399 -10.10 17.50 -25.02
CA LYS A 399 -11.08 18.60 -25.20
C LYS A 399 -10.42 19.96 -25.07
N ILE A 400 -11.10 21.00 -25.55
CA ILE A 400 -10.69 22.39 -25.30
C ILE A 400 -10.66 22.62 -23.79
N TRP A 401 -9.55 23.17 -23.29
CA TRP A 401 -9.46 23.59 -21.90
C TRP A 401 -10.25 24.88 -21.69
N GLU A 402 -11.18 24.90 -20.73
CA GLU A 402 -12.08 26.06 -20.50
C GLU A 402 -11.38 27.44 -20.45
N LYS A 403 -10.11 27.50 -20.02
CA LYS A 403 -9.35 28.75 -19.87
C LYS A 403 -8.62 29.22 -21.14
N SER A 404 -8.54 28.40 -22.18
CA SER A 404 -7.79 28.70 -23.40
C SER A 404 -8.32 27.88 -24.58
N GLU A 405 -8.67 28.56 -25.68
CA GLU A 405 -9.11 27.89 -26.92
C GLU A 405 -7.98 27.08 -27.60
N ALA A 406 -6.72 27.44 -27.32
CA ALA A 406 -5.54 26.78 -27.84
C ALA A 406 -5.13 25.54 -27.04
N GLU A 407 -5.29 25.60 -25.71
CA GLU A 407 -4.87 24.49 -24.84
C GLU A 407 -5.87 23.33 -24.89
N ARG A 408 -5.37 22.11 -24.73
CA ARG A 408 -6.16 20.89 -24.70
C ARG A 408 -6.03 20.20 -23.34
N LEU A 409 -7.17 19.84 -22.76
CA LEU A 409 -7.27 19.01 -21.56
C LEU A 409 -7.34 17.54 -21.93
N ILE A 410 -6.58 16.72 -21.22
CA ILE A 410 -6.63 15.27 -21.28
C ILE A 410 -6.89 14.74 -19.87
N VAL A 411 -7.86 13.84 -19.74
CA VAL A 411 -8.06 13.02 -18.53
C VAL A 411 -7.85 11.57 -18.93
N GLN A 412 -6.79 10.96 -18.41
CA GLN A 412 -6.36 9.62 -18.85
C GLN A 412 -6.30 8.66 -17.66
N VAL A 413 -6.81 7.45 -17.86
CA VAL A 413 -6.69 6.34 -16.91
C VAL A 413 -5.43 5.52 -17.20
N ALA A 414 -4.75 5.07 -16.16
CA ALA A 414 -3.72 4.04 -16.21
C ALA A 414 -4.40 2.67 -16.00
N PRO A 415 -4.76 1.93 -17.07
CA PRO A 415 -5.64 0.78 -16.94
C PRO A 415 -5.04 -0.35 -16.09
N ASP A 416 -3.73 -0.55 -16.19
CA ASP A 416 -3.01 -1.60 -15.45
C ASP A 416 -2.80 -1.28 -13.97
N ASP A 417 -2.86 0.00 -13.59
CA ASP A 417 -2.63 0.44 -12.21
C ASP A 417 -3.94 0.86 -11.50
N CYS A 418 -5.05 0.93 -12.23
CA CYS A 418 -6.37 1.13 -11.68
C CYS A 418 -6.78 -0.08 -10.84
N THR A 419 -7.38 0.18 -9.67
CA THR A 419 -7.92 -0.86 -8.79
C THR A 419 -9.44 -1.01 -8.88
N GLY A 420 -10.10 -0.32 -9.80
CA GLY A 420 -11.56 -0.39 -10.00
C GLY A 420 -12.39 0.13 -8.82
N CYS A 421 -11.85 1.00 -7.96
CA CYS A 421 -12.52 1.40 -6.71
C CYS A 421 -13.74 2.33 -6.89
N GLY A 422 -13.97 2.89 -8.08
CA GLY A 422 -15.13 3.75 -8.36
C GLY A 422 -15.14 5.14 -7.71
N VAL A 423 -14.19 5.48 -6.82
CA VAL A 423 -14.16 6.77 -6.10
C VAL A 423 -14.19 7.97 -7.06
N CYS A 424 -13.44 7.91 -8.16
CA CYS A 424 -13.38 8.97 -9.17
C CYS A 424 -14.74 9.19 -9.88
N VAL A 425 -15.49 8.12 -10.11
CA VAL A 425 -16.84 8.14 -10.70
C VAL A 425 -17.86 8.62 -9.68
N SER A 426 -17.79 8.16 -8.43
CA SER A 426 -18.70 8.58 -7.35
C SER A 426 -18.62 10.09 -7.12
N ILE A 427 -17.42 10.67 -7.06
CA ILE A 427 -17.22 12.11 -6.83
C ILE A 427 -17.53 13.00 -8.05
N CYS A 428 -17.66 12.42 -9.25
CA CYS A 428 -17.87 13.18 -10.47
C CYS A 428 -19.22 13.92 -10.42
N PRO A 429 -19.23 15.26 -10.45
CA PRO A 429 -20.46 16.05 -10.37
C PRO A 429 -21.16 16.19 -11.74
N ALA A 430 -20.45 15.92 -12.83
CA ALA A 430 -20.94 16.15 -14.18
C ALA A 430 -21.74 14.93 -14.68
N LYS A 431 -22.98 15.19 -15.11
CA LYS A 431 -23.92 14.20 -15.62
C LYS A 431 -24.42 14.63 -16.98
N SER A 432 -24.69 13.68 -17.88
CA SER A 432 -25.28 13.99 -19.17
C SER A 432 -26.70 14.57 -18.97
N LYS A 433 -27.12 15.45 -19.88
CA LYS A 433 -28.46 16.05 -19.86
C LYS A 433 -29.54 15.09 -20.37
N GLU A 434 -29.15 14.05 -21.11
CA GLU A 434 -30.06 13.12 -21.79
C GLU A 434 -30.24 11.82 -21.00
N VAL A 435 -29.14 11.25 -20.50
CA VAL A 435 -29.09 10.01 -19.71
C VAL A 435 -28.61 10.34 -18.30
N ALA A 436 -29.52 10.33 -17.33
CA ALA A 436 -29.25 10.79 -15.96
C ALA A 436 -28.23 9.95 -15.18
N LYS A 437 -27.98 8.71 -15.61
CA LYS A 437 -26.98 7.81 -15.01
C LYS A 437 -25.59 7.97 -15.64
N HIS A 438 -25.51 8.50 -16.87
CA HIS A 438 -24.25 8.71 -17.59
C HIS A 438 -23.54 9.96 -17.06
N LYS A 439 -22.29 9.82 -16.68
CA LYS A 439 -21.43 10.86 -16.11
C LYS A 439 -20.30 11.20 -17.09
N ALA A 440 -19.53 12.24 -16.77
CA ALA A 440 -18.29 12.51 -17.52
C ALA A 440 -17.23 11.41 -17.37
N ILE A 441 -17.43 10.49 -16.43
CA ILE A 441 -16.57 9.34 -16.24
C ILE A 441 -17.41 8.23 -15.60
N ASP A 442 -17.40 7.05 -16.21
CA ASP A 442 -18.18 5.88 -15.76
C ASP A 442 -17.31 4.63 -15.73
N MET A 443 -17.67 3.68 -14.87
CA MET A 443 -16.99 2.39 -14.80
C MET A 443 -17.46 1.51 -15.96
N GLU A 444 -16.51 1.02 -16.76
CA GLU A 444 -16.77 0.12 -17.88
C GLU A 444 -15.90 -1.14 -17.78
N PRO A 445 -16.34 -2.30 -18.34
CA PRO A 445 -15.57 -3.53 -18.33
C PRO A 445 -14.18 -3.36 -18.94
N ILE A 446 -13.13 -3.72 -18.20
CA ILE A 446 -11.74 -3.55 -18.65
C ILE A 446 -11.46 -4.32 -19.96
N THR A 447 -12.14 -5.45 -20.18
CA THR A 447 -11.98 -6.30 -21.36
C THR A 447 -12.33 -5.62 -22.67
N LEU A 448 -13.11 -4.53 -22.63
CA LEU A 448 -13.49 -3.77 -23.82
C LEU A 448 -12.54 -2.60 -24.12
N HIS A 449 -11.72 -2.20 -23.14
CA HIS A 449 -10.95 -0.95 -23.18
C HIS A 449 -9.45 -1.13 -22.93
N LEU A 450 -9.00 -2.30 -22.47
CA LEU A 450 -7.64 -2.50 -21.95
C LEU A 450 -6.55 -2.11 -22.94
N ASP A 451 -6.61 -2.60 -24.17
CA ASP A 451 -5.54 -2.38 -25.15
C ASP A 451 -5.54 -0.91 -25.62
N ASP A 452 -6.72 -0.35 -25.92
CA ASP A 452 -6.85 1.08 -26.28
C ASP A 452 -6.32 2.00 -25.17
N GLU A 453 -6.70 1.74 -23.91
CA GLU A 453 -6.30 2.59 -22.79
C GLU A 453 -4.82 2.41 -22.39
N ARG A 454 -4.18 1.30 -22.76
CA ARG A 454 -2.72 1.13 -22.63
C ARG A 454 -1.99 2.03 -23.60
N ASP A 455 -2.35 1.95 -24.89
CA ASP A 455 -1.76 2.80 -25.93
C ASP A 455 -2.00 4.29 -25.62
N ASN A 456 -3.19 4.64 -25.14
CA ASN A 456 -3.52 5.99 -24.72
C ASN A 456 -2.71 6.45 -23.51
N PHE A 457 -2.52 5.59 -22.50
CA PHE A 457 -1.75 5.95 -21.31
C PHE A 457 -0.26 6.10 -21.62
N ASP A 458 0.32 5.25 -22.47
CA ASP A 458 1.71 5.37 -22.90
C ASP A 458 1.93 6.67 -23.69
N PHE A 459 1.00 7.01 -24.59
CA PHE A 459 1.03 8.30 -25.27
C PHE A 459 0.90 9.47 -24.28
N PHE A 460 -0.02 9.39 -23.31
CA PHE A 460 -0.20 10.40 -22.25
C PHE A 460 1.08 10.62 -21.43
N LEU A 461 1.83 9.56 -21.11
CA LEU A 461 3.10 9.68 -20.40
C LEU A 461 4.16 10.40 -21.24
N SER A 462 4.12 10.28 -22.57
CA SER A 462 5.05 10.98 -23.47
C SER A 462 4.79 12.49 -23.59
N LEU A 463 3.57 12.95 -23.26
CA LEU A 463 3.22 14.37 -23.29
C LEU A 463 4.02 15.16 -22.22
N PRO A 464 4.40 16.42 -22.49
CA PRO A 464 5.09 17.24 -21.51
C PRO A 464 4.21 17.50 -20.27
N GLU A 465 4.85 17.61 -19.10
CA GLU A 465 4.18 18.09 -17.89
C GLU A 465 3.89 19.59 -18.00
N TYR A 466 2.83 20.07 -17.33
CA TYR A 466 2.49 21.49 -17.34
C TYR A 466 3.56 22.30 -16.58
N ASP A 467 3.93 23.47 -17.10
CA ASP A 467 4.91 24.34 -16.45
C ASP A 467 4.45 24.69 -15.03
N ARG A 468 5.20 24.16 -14.06
CA ARG A 468 4.90 24.25 -12.63
C ARG A 468 4.88 25.70 -12.13
N THR A 469 5.64 26.61 -12.75
CA THR A 469 5.65 28.03 -12.37
C THR A 469 4.35 28.76 -12.74
N ARG A 470 3.56 28.19 -13.65
CA ARG A 470 2.24 28.69 -14.07
C ARG A 470 1.08 28.05 -13.30
N ILE A 471 1.36 27.07 -12.44
CA ILE A 471 0.33 26.34 -11.69
C ILE A 471 -0.06 27.10 -10.42
N ARG A 472 -1.37 27.27 -10.23
CA ARG A 472 -1.95 27.63 -8.93
C ARG A 472 -2.14 26.39 -8.05
N LEU A 473 -1.06 26.03 -7.33
CA LEU A 473 -1.02 24.85 -6.46
C LEU A 473 -2.04 24.91 -5.31
N ASP A 474 -2.47 26.11 -4.92
CA ASP A 474 -3.49 26.40 -3.90
C ASP A 474 -4.94 26.05 -4.31
N SER A 475 -5.13 25.48 -5.49
CA SER A 475 -6.46 25.20 -6.07
C SER A 475 -6.63 23.73 -6.42
N VAL A 476 -7.88 23.24 -6.38
CA VAL A 476 -8.20 21.85 -6.77
C VAL A 476 -7.73 21.55 -8.19
N LYS A 477 -8.11 22.38 -9.16
CA LYS A 477 -7.76 22.21 -10.58
C LYS A 477 -6.23 22.30 -10.78
N GLY A 478 -5.58 23.30 -10.18
CA GLY A 478 -4.14 23.51 -10.34
C GLY A 478 -3.28 22.43 -9.68
N SER A 479 -3.59 22.01 -8.45
CA SER A 479 -2.84 20.93 -7.76
C SER A 479 -2.79 19.63 -8.58
N GLN A 480 -3.80 19.37 -9.42
CA GLN A 480 -3.88 18.17 -10.24
C GLN A 480 -3.26 18.31 -11.63
N LEU A 481 -2.78 19.50 -12.00
CA LEU A 481 -1.88 19.69 -13.15
C LEU A 481 -0.42 19.37 -12.79
N ALA A 482 -0.08 19.38 -11.50
CA ALA A 482 1.24 18.97 -11.03
C ALA A 482 1.34 17.44 -11.05
N GLN A 483 2.49 16.94 -11.54
CA GLN A 483 2.79 15.53 -11.59
C GLN A 483 2.70 14.91 -10.18
N PRO A 484 1.95 13.81 -9.99
CA PRO A 484 1.98 13.06 -8.74
C PRO A 484 3.31 12.30 -8.60
N LEU A 485 4.00 12.49 -7.47
CA LEU A 485 5.24 11.77 -7.12
C LEU A 485 5.00 10.68 -6.06
N PHE A 486 3.73 10.31 -5.87
CA PHE A 486 3.28 9.15 -5.11
C PHE A 486 2.22 8.44 -5.94
N GLU A 487 2.56 7.31 -6.55
CA GLU A 487 1.75 6.63 -7.56
C GLU A 487 1.72 5.11 -7.38
N PHE A 488 0.60 4.48 -7.71
CA PHE A 488 0.47 3.03 -7.86
C PHE A 488 0.82 2.19 -6.61
N SER A 489 0.62 2.76 -5.43
CA SER A 489 0.92 2.09 -4.15
C SER A 489 0.20 0.76 -3.95
N GLY A 490 0.73 -0.09 -3.06
CA GLY A 490 0.10 -1.35 -2.64
C GLY A 490 -1.12 -1.22 -1.73
N ALA A 491 -1.73 -0.04 -1.63
CA ALA A 491 -2.85 0.25 -0.74
C ALA A 491 -4.16 -0.41 -1.19
N CYS A 492 -5.14 -0.44 -0.29
CA CYS A 492 -6.49 -0.96 -0.58
C CYS A 492 -7.16 -0.21 -1.74
N ALA A 493 -7.99 -0.91 -2.54
CA ALA A 493 -8.90 -0.23 -3.47
C ALA A 493 -9.80 0.77 -2.69
N GLY A 494 -9.76 2.05 -3.07
CA GLY A 494 -10.50 3.10 -2.37
C GLY A 494 -9.86 3.57 -1.05
N CYS A 495 -8.57 3.31 -0.81
CA CYS A 495 -7.89 3.72 0.42
C CYS A 495 -8.04 5.22 0.70
N GLY A 496 -8.49 5.57 1.91
CA GLY A 496 -8.65 6.97 2.33
C GLY A 496 -7.37 7.65 2.82
N GLU A 497 -6.22 6.97 2.82
CA GLU A 497 -4.93 7.54 3.26
C GLU A 497 -4.15 8.15 2.08
N THR A 498 -4.01 7.40 0.98
CA THR A 498 -3.10 7.73 -0.12
C THR A 498 -3.46 8.98 -0.94
N PRO A 499 -4.73 9.43 -1.09
CA PRO A 499 -5.01 10.71 -1.73
C PRO A 499 -4.30 11.89 -1.08
N TYR A 500 -4.11 11.86 0.25
CA TYR A 500 -3.40 12.90 0.99
C TYR A 500 -1.89 12.88 0.71
N LEU A 501 -1.28 11.69 0.64
CA LEU A 501 0.15 11.54 0.30
C LEU A 501 0.42 11.92 -1.17
N LYS A 502 -0.48 11.55 -2.07
CA LYS A 502 -0.45 12.00 -3.46
C LYS A 502 -0.49 13.53 -3.54
N LEU A 503 -1.43 14.17 -2.84
CA LEU A 503 -1.52 15.63 -2.80
C LEU A 503 -0.24 16.27 -2.24
N MET A 504 0.28 15.77 -1.12
CA MET A 504 1.56 16.22 -0.53
C MET A 504 2.70 16.15 -1.56
N SER A 505 2.80 15.03 -2.29
CA SER A 505 3.82 14.83 -3.33
C SER A 505 3.65 15.79 -4.52
N GLN A 506 2.42 16.12 -4.91
CA GLN A 506 2.15 17.09 -5.99
C GLN A 506 2.51 18.51 -5.57
N LEU A 507 2.27 18.85 -4.29
CA LEU A 507 2.53 20.19 -3.78
C LEU A 507 4.00 20.45 -3.51
N PHE A 508 4.76 19.46 -2.99
CA PHE A 508 6.11 19.70 -2.46
C PHE A 508 7.13 18.62 -2.82
N GLY A 509 6.74 17.61 -3.61
CA GLY A 509 7.48 16.36 -3.75
C GLY A 509 8.90 16.49 -4.29
N ASP A 510 9.21 17.55 -5.02
CA ASP A 510 10.54 17.82 -5.57
C ASP A 510 11.56 18.33 -4.53
N ARG A 511 11.13 18.56 -3.28
CA ARG A 511 11.95 19.17 -2.21
C ARG A 511 11.55 18.76 -0.78
N ILE A 512 11.06 17.54 -0.60
CA ILE A 512 10.72 17.02 0.74
C ILE A 512 11.47 15.75 1.09
N VAL A 513 11.68 15.59 2.39
CA VAL A 513 12.04 14.31 3.00
C VAL A 513 10.87 13.83 3.87
N VAL A 514 10.62 12.53 3.87
CA VAL A 514 9.50 11.90 4.55
C VAL A 514 10.02 10.91 5.59
N ALA A 515 9.83 11.24 6.87
CA ALA A 515 9.93 10.33 7.99
C ALA A 515 8.58 9.65 8.21
N ASN A 516 8.49 8.34 7.95
CA ASN A 516 7.24 7.62 8.00
C ASN A 516 7.20 6.62 9.17
N ALA A 517 6.18 6.69 10.02
CA ALA A 517 5.97 5.74 11.11
C ALA A 517 5.59 4.37 10.55
N THR A 518 5.93 3.29 11.26
CA THR A 518 5.47 1.96 10.87
C THR A 518 3.95 1.85 10.97
N GLY A 519 3.30 1.40 9.90
CA GLY A 519 1.84 1.36 9.79
C GLY A 519 1.40 1.10 8.36
N CYS A 520 0.13 1.36 8.02
CA CYS A 520 -0.33 1.19 6.63
C CYS A 520 0.53 2.01 5.67
N SER A 521 0.82 3.26 6.03
CA SER A 521 1.61 4.19 5.23
C SER A 521 3.03 3.72 4.94
N SER A 522 3.69 3.03 5.87
CA SER A 522 4.99 2.43 5.57
C SER A 522 4.88 1.17 4.72
N ILE A 523 3.81 0.37 4.91
CA ILE A 523 3.59 -0.84 4.12
C ILE A 523 3.28 -0.51 2.67
N TYR A 524 2.26 0.29 2.35
CA TYR A 524 2.02 0.63 0.94
C TYR A 524 3.03 1.65 0.39
N GLY A 525 3.74 2.39 1.26
CA GLY A 525 4.68 3.46 0.91
C GLY A 525 6.13 3.01 0.74
N GLY A 526 6.53 1.85 1.27
CA GLY A 526 7.93 1.41 1.24
C GLY A 526 8.13 -0.09 1.29
N ASN A 527 7.09 -0.89 1.02
CA ASN A 527 7.24 -2.35 0.97
C ASN A 527 7.95 -2.80 -0.31
N LEU A 528 9.19 -3.23 -0.14
CA LEU A 528 10.03 -3.73 -1.21
C LEU A 528 9.39 -4.94 -1.90
N PRO A 529 9.58 -5.10 -3.22
CA PRO A 529 10.47 -4.31 -4.09
C PRO A 529 9.82 -3.05 -4.69
N THR A 530 8.54 -2.80 -4.41
CA THR A 530 7.73 -1.78 -5.10
C THR A 530 7.50 -0.56 -4.20
N THR A 531 8.05 0.59 -4.58
CA THR A 531 7.86 1.86 -3.87
C THR A 531 7.06 2.84 -4.74
N PRO A 532 6.01 3.48 -4.19
CA PRO A 532 5.17 4.45 -4.92
C PRO A 532 5.77 5.85 -5.01
N TRP A 533 6.75 6.18 -4.16
CA TRP A 533 7.45 7.47 -4.23
C TRP A 533 8.23 7.51 -5.53
N SER A 534 7.98 8.48 -6.41
CA SER A 534 8.65 8.59 -7.70
C SER A 534 9.43 9.89 -7.83
N LYS A 535 9.89 10.21 -9.04
CA LYS A 535 10.74 11.36 -9.35
C LYS A 535 10.20 12.09 -10.57
N ASP A 536 10.40 13.39 -10.60
CA ASP A 536 10.17 14.22 -11.77
C ASP A 536 11.21 13.94 -12.88
N ALA A 537 11.04 14.59 -14.04
CA ALA A 537 11.99 14.48 -15.16
C ALA A 537 13.40 14.99 -14.83
N GLY A 538 13.55 15.82 -13.79
CA GLY A 538 14.84 16.27 -13.26
C GLY A 538 15.48 15.29 -12.27
N GLY A 539 14.85 14.15 -12.00
CA GLY A 539 15.33 13.15 -11.05
C GLY A 539 15.09 13.51 -9.57
N ARG A 540 14.30 14.55 -9.29
CA ARG A 540 13.95 14.99 -7.94
C ARG A 540 12.63 14.37 -7.50
N GLY A 541 12.55 14.00 -6.24
CA GLY A 541 11.35 13.43 -5.65
C GLY A 541 11.51 13.22 -4.15
N PRO A 542 10.47 12.77 -3.45
CA PRO A 542 10.53 12.60 -2.01
C PRO A 542 11.61 11.59 -1.62
N ALA A 543 12.53 11.99 -0.75
CA ALA A 543 13.36 11.02 -0.03
C ALA A 543 12.50 10.42 1.09
N TRP A 544 12.42 9.10 1.20
CA TRP A 544 11.54 8.44 2.15
C TRP A 544 12.31 7.47 3.03
N SER A 545 11.98 7.44 4.32
CA SER A 545 12.52 6.46 5.26
C SER A 545 11.51 6.11 6.34
N ASN A 546 11.51 4.84 6.78
CA ASN A 546 10.82 4.37 7.98
C ASN A 546 11.88 3.93 9.00
N SER A 547 11.91 4.57 10.17
CA SER A 547 12.70 4.11 11.32
C SER A 547 11.91 3.01 12.05
N LEU A 548 11.15 3.35 13.09
CA LEU A 548 10.32 2.42 13.85
C LEU A 548 8.86 2.91 13.93
N PHE A 549 8.08 2.24 14.78
CA PHE A 549 6.68 2.61 15.02
C PHE A 549 6.58 3.76 16.02
N GLU A 550 7.42 3.74 17.04
CA GLU A 550 7.36 4.58 18.22
C GLU A 550 8.11 5.91 18.10
N ASP A 551 9.13 6.00 17.23
CA ASP A 551 10.13 7.08 17.23
C ASP A 551 9.99 8.07 16.06
N ASN A 552 8.92 7.96 15.27
CA ASN A 552 8.87 8.65 13.98
C ASN A 552 8.90 10.18 14.09
N ALA A 553 8.37 10.75 15.17
CA ALA A 553 8.41 12.19 15.38
C ALA A 553 9.86 12.65 15.60
N GLU A 554 10.55 11.96 16.50
CA GLU A 554 11.94 12.18 16.87
C GLU A 554 12.88 11.91 15.69
N PHE A 555 12.56 10.92 14.87
CA PHE A 555 13.28 10.62 13.64
C PHE A 555 13.20 11.78 12.64
N GLY A 556 11.99 12.31 12.40
CA GLY A 556 11.80 13.50 11.58
C GLY A 556 12.47 14.75 12.16
N LEU A 557 12.41 14.93 13.49
CA LEU A 557 13.13 16.01 14.17
C LEU A 557 14.64 15.88 13.96
N GLY A 558 15.20 14.67 14.05
CA GLY A 558 16.60 14.39 13.74
C GLY A 558 16.99 14.80 12.32
N MET A 559 16.14 14.49 11.33
CA MET A 559 16.33 14.98 9.96
C MET A 559 16.35 16.51 9.92
N ARG A 560 15.35 17.18 10.51
CA ARG A 560 15.30 18.66 10.54
C ARG A 560 16.56 19.28 11.14
N LEU A 561 17.04 18.75 12.27
CA LEU A 561 18.26 19.24 12.91
C LEU A 561 19.50 19.05 12.02
N ALA A 562 19.60 17.94 11.29
CA ALA A 562 20.68 17.70 10.34
C ALA A 562 20.62 18.70 9.17
N PHE A 563 19.46 18.89 8.55
CA PHE A 563 19.27 19.88 7.48
C PHE A 563 19.58 21.31 7.95
N ASP A 564 19.15 21.70 9.16
CA ASP A 564 19.46 23.01 9.76
C ASP A 564 20.96 23.20 9.97
N HIS A 565 21.66 22.15 10.40
CA HIS A 565 23.09 22.22 10.62
C HIS A 565 23.86 22.33 9.29
N HIS A 566 23.49 21.54 8.29
CA HIS A 566 24.11 21.59 6.97
C HIS A 566 23.85 22.93 6.27
N ALA A 567 22.62 23.44 6.32
CA ALA A 567 22.28 24.74 5.74
C ALA A 567 23.04 25.89 6.40
N ARG A 568 23.13 25.92 7.74
CA ARG A 568 23.93 26.93 8.46
C ARG A 568 25.42 26.83 8.11
N SER A 569 25.95 25.62 8.01
CA SER A 569 27.35 25.39 7.66
C SER A 569 27.64 25.85 6.22
N ALA A 570 26.73 25.54 5.28
CA ALA A 570 26.84 26.01 3.89
C ALA A 570 26.79 27.53 3.79
N ARG A 571 25.86 28.18 4.51
CA ARG A 571 25.76 29.65 4.56
C ARG A 571 27.03 30.28 5.13
N HIS A 572 27.53 29.76 6.24
CA HIS A 572 28.76 30.28 6.86
C HIS A 572 29.98 30.14 5.94
N LEU A 573 30.17 28.99 5.31
CA LEU A 573 31.26 28.80 4.34
C LEU A 573 31.11 29.72 3.14
N LEU A 574 29.88 29.95 2.67
CA LEU A 574 29.62 30.85 1.55
C LEU A 574 29.92 32.32 1.92
N GLU A 575 29.64 32.74 3.15
CA GLU A 575 30.03 34.06 3.69
C GLU A 575 31.56 34.20 3.77
N GLU A 576 32.27 33.18 4.27
CA GLU A 576 33.75 33.20 4.32
C GLU A 576 34.38 33.28 2.93
N MET A 577 33.72 32.68 1.93
CA MET A 577 34.16 32.64 0.54
C MET A 577 33.58 33.75 -0.33
N GLU A 578 32.91 34.75 0.24
CA GLU A 578 32.25 35.83 -0.51
C GLU A 578 33.23 36.56 -1.44
N ALA A 579 34.49 36.74 -1.02
CA ALA A 579 35.52 37.39 -1.84
C ALA A 579 35.92 36.57 -3.08
N ASP A 580 35.88 35.24 -2.98
CA ASP A 580 36.25 34.33 -4.07
C ASP A 580 35.07 34.09 -5.04
N ILE A 581 33.84 34.10 -4.53
CA ILE A 581 32.60 33.83 -5.27
C ILE A 581 31.97 35.11 -5.86
N GLY A 582 32.12 36.25 -5.18
CA GLY A 582 31.56 37.54 -5.59
C GLY A 582 30.04 37.62 -5.41
N GLN A 583 29.37 38.37 -6.30
CA GLN A 583 27.94 38.71 -6.20
C GLN A 583 27.01 37.49 -6.05
N LEU A 584 27.39 36.35 -6.62
CA LEU A 584 26.61 35.12 -6.52
C LEU A 584 26.42 34.67 -5.06
N ALA A 585 27.41 34.89 -4.18
CA ALA A 585 27.29 34.57 -2.77
C ALA A 585 26.16 35.37 -2.10
N THR A 586 26.15 36.69 -2.32
CA THR A 586 25.08 37.57 -1.82
C THR A 586 23.72 37.18 -2.39
N ASP A 587 23.64 36.89 -3.69
CA ASP A 587 22.39 36.52 -4.36
C ASP A 587 21.82 35.18 -3.85
N VAL A 588 22.68 34.21 -3.55
CA VAL A 588 22.30 32.91 -2.96
C VAL A 588 21.82 33.08 -1.52
N LEU A 589 22.49 33.91 -0.71
CA LEU A 589 22.16 34.13 0.70
C LEU A 589 20.86 34.93 0.88
N ALA A 590 20.57 35.86 -0.03
CA ALA A 590 19.41 36.74 0.01
C ALA A 590 18.18 36.21 -0.78
N ALA A 591 18.27 35.00 -1.35
CA ALA A 591 17.23 34.47 -2.22
C ALA A 591 15.89 34.24 -1.51
N ASP A 592 14.81 34.78 -2.08
CA ASP A 592 13.45 34.43 -1.72
C ASP A 592 13.07 33.07 -2.33
N GLN A 593 12.69 32.12 -1.47
CA GLN A 593 12.29 30.76 -1.82
C GLN A 593 10.83 30.46 -1.42
N SER A 594 10.01 31.50 -1.25
CA SER A 594 8.60 31.38 -0.84
C SER A 594 7.68 30.76 -1.89
N ASN A 595 8.14 30.64 -3.14
CA ASN A 595 7.35 30.13 -4.26
C ASN A 595 8.21 29.33 -5.27
N GLU A 596 7.54 28.64 -6.18
CA GLU A 596 8.16 27.78 -7.21
C GLU A 596 9.20 28.50 -8.06
N ALA A 597 8.94 29.73 -8.51
CA ALA A 597 9.88 30.49 -9.32
C ALA A 597 11.14 30.87 -8.53
N GLY A 598 10.99 31.27 -7.27
CA GLY A 598 12.10 31.57 -6.37
C GLY A 598 12.98 30.35 -6.08
N ILE A 599 12.36 29.19 -5.85
CA ILE A 599 13.07 27.92 -5.64
C ILE A 599 13.85 27.51 -6.90
N ASN A 600 13.25 27.60 -8.08
CA ASN A 600 13.93 27.28 -9.34
C ASN A 600 15.12 28.22 -9.61
N GLN A 601 14.94 29.52 -9.39
CA GLN A 601 16.06 30.48 -9.48
C GLN A 601 17.16 30.17 -8.46
N GLN A 602 16.81 29.74 -7.25
CA GLN A 602 17.83 29.35 -6.26
C GLN A 602 18.60 28.10 -6.69
N ARG A 603 17.92 27.12 -7.29
CA ARG A 603 18.58 25.93 -7.86
C ARG A 603 19.58 26.33 -8.94
N ASP A 604 19.20 27.22 -9.85
CA ASP A 604 20.11 27.73 -10.89
C ASP A 604 21.34 28.41 -10.27
N ARG A 605 21.14 29.23 -9.21
CA ARG A 605 22.25 29.86 -8.48
C ARG A 605 23.15 28.84 -7.78
N VAL A 606 22.58 27.77 -7.20
CA VAL A 606 23.33 26.70 -6.53
C VAL A 606 24.13 25.85 -7.52
N GLU A 607 23.57 25.56 -8.70
CA GLU A 607 24.29 24.89 -9.79
C GLU A 607 25.48 25.74 -10.27
N GLU A 608 25.27 27.04 -10.47
CA GLU A 608 26.34 27.97 -10.80
C GLU A 608 27.40 28.05 -9.70
N LEU A 609 26.98 28.08 -8.43
CA LEU A 609 27.88 28.07 -7.27
C LEU A 609 28.75 26.82 -7.28
N ARG A 610 28.17 25.63 -7.47
CA ARG A 610 28.92 24.36 -7.58
C ARG A 610 29.94 24.39 -8.72
N ARG A 611 29.58 24.98 -9.87
CA ARG A 611 30.48 25.15 -11.01
C ARG A 611 31.69 26.01 -10.62
N GLN A 612 31.47 27.16 -9.98
CA GLN A 612 32.57 28.03 -9.53
C GLN A 612 33.47 27.35 -8.48
N LEU A 613 32.86 26.69 -7.48
CA LEU A 613 33.58 25.97 -6.44
C LEU A 613 34.48 24.86 -7.00
N SER A 614 34.08 24.20 -8.09
CA SER A 614 34.89 23.15 -8.73
C SER A 614 36.24 23.66 -9.28
N HIS A 615 36.38 24.97 -9.48
CA HIS A 615 37.61 25.61 -9.93
C HIS A 615 38.46 26.18 -8.78
N ILE A 616 37.97 26.14 -7.54
CA ILE A 616 38.66 26.65 -6.36
C ILE A 616 39.25 25.46 -5.60
N GLY A 617 40.59 25.38 -5.55
CA GLY A 617 41.32 24.23 -4.99
C GLY A 617 41.41 24.17 -3.45
N THR A 618 40.55 24.88 -2.72
CA THR A 618 40.58 24.96 -1.25
C THR A 618 39.72 23.87 -0.60
N ILE A 619 39.98 23.57 0.68
CA ILE A 619 39.20 22.58 1.43
C ILE A 619 37.78 23.11 1.67
N GLU A 620 37.68 24.42 1.91
CA GLU A 620 36.46 25.18 2.10
C GLU A 620 35.57 25.08 0.86
N ALA A 621 36.13 25.28 -0.33
CA ALA A 621 35.39 25.15 -1.58
C ALA A 621 34.82 23.74 -1.79
N LYS A 622 35.63 22.72 -1.49
CA LYS A 622 35.20 21.32 -1.59
C LYS A 622 34.06 21.02 -0.61
N ARG A 623 34.19 21.44 0.65
CA ARG A 623 33.15 21.25 1.69
C ARG A 623 31.88 22.00 1.34
N LEU A 624 31.97 23.25 0.88
CA LEU A 624 30.81 24.01 0.44
C LEU A 624 30.14 23.34 -0.78
N GLY A 625 30.91 22.77 -1.71
CA GLY A 625 30.37 22.03 -2.84
C GLY A 625 29.53 20.81 -2.44
N GLU A 626 29.98 20.06 -1.42
CA GLU A 626 29.23 18.92 -0.84
C GLU A 626 27.95 19.39 -0.12
N LEU A 627 27.97 20.60 0.47
CA LEU A 627 26.84 21.15 1.24
C LEU A 627 25.93 22.10 0.45
N ALA A 628 26.26 22.44 -0.80
CA ALA A 628 25.57 23.49 -1.55
C ALA A 628 24.08 23.20 -1.76
N GLU A 629 23.66 21.92 -1.81
CA GLU A 629 22.23 21.55 -1.93
C GLU A 629 21.38 22.12 -0.79
N TYR A 630 21.95 22.18 0.42
CA TYR A 630 21.26 22.62 1.62
C TYR A 630 20.98 24.13 1.65
N LEU A 631 21.42 24.87 0.62
CA LEU A 631 21.04 26.26 0.38
C LEU A 631 19.67 26.39 -0.31
N VAL A 632 19.12 25.29 -0.82
CA VAL A 632 17.74 25.17 -1.31
C VAL A 632 16.85 24.66 -0.17
N THR A 633 15.71 25.32 0.05
CA THR A 633 14.78 24.95 1.12
C THR A 633 14.24 23.53 0.92
N THR A 634 14.36 22.72 1.97
CA THR A 634 13.83 21.34 2.03
C THR A 634 12.83 21.21 3.18
N GLY A 635 11.64 20.69 2.88
CA GLY A 635 10.58 20.42 3.85
C GLY A 635 10.76 19.04 4.51
N VAL A 636 10.49 18.94 5.81
CA VAL A 636 10.54 17.67 6.56
C VAL A 636 9.11 17.28 6.92
N TRP A 637 8.64 16.18 6.32
CA TRP A 637 7.30 15.64 6.53
C TRP A 637 7.34 14.38 7.40
N ILE A 638 6.58 14.38 8.48
CA ILE A 638 6.46 13.29 9.45
C ILE A 638 5.08 12.66 9.26
N VAL A 639 5.04 11.49 8.62
CA VAL A 639 3.80 10.82 8.22
C VAL A 639 3.53 9.61 9.12
N GLY A 640 2.31 9.45 9.62
CA GLY A 640 1.93 8.23 10.33
C GLY A 640 0.43 8.09 10.56
N GLY A 641 0.01 6.90 10.97
CA GLY A 641 -1.39 6.62 11.28
C GLY A 641 -1.78 7.05 12.70
N ASP A 642 -3.07 6.92 13.03
CA ASP A 642 -3.57 7.27 14.36
C ASP A 642 -2.95 6.45 15.51
N GLY A 643 -2.65 5.17 15.28
CA GLY A 643 -1.99 4.35 16.29
C GLY A 643 -0.58 4.79 16.67
N TRP A 644 0.12 5.49 15.77
CA TRP A 644 1.38 6.14 16.12
C TRP A 644 1.11 7.42 16.92
N ALA A 645 0.37 8.37 16.31
CA ALA A 645 0.24 9.72 16.82
C ALA A 645 -0.54 9.81 18.14
N TYR A 646 -1.54 8.96 18.35
CA TYR A 646 -2.38 9.01 19.54
C TYR A 646 -1.86 8.13 20.66
N ASP A 647 -1.17 7.03 20.33
CA ASP A 647 -0.78 5.98 21.25
C ASP A 647 0.74 5.88 21.46
N ILE A 648 1.44 5.05 20.68
CA ILE A 648 2.82 4.63 20.99
C ILE A 648 3.84 5.75 20.81
N GLY A 649 3.68 6.57 19.77
CA GLY A 649 4.58 7.68 19.46
C GLY A 649 4.09 9.03 19.98
N PHE A 650 3.01 9.07 20.75
CA PHE A 650 2.44 10.34 21.22
C PHE A 650 3.42 11.13 22.10
N GLY A 651 4.20 10.47 22.97
CA GLY A 651 5.17 11.18 23.82
C GLY A 651 6.25 11.88 22.99
N GLY A 652 6.74 11.21 21.94
CA GLY A 652 7.67 11.79 20.97
C GLY A 652 7.04 12.91 20.16
N LEU A 653 5.84 12.68 19.63
CA LEU A 653 5.07 13.68 18.89
C LEU A 653 4.85 14.96 19.71
N ASP A 654 4.41 14.83 20.95
CA ASP A 654 4.20 15.95 21.87
C ASP A 654 5.49 16.76 22.08
N HIS A 655 6.62 16.09 22.28
CA HIS A 655 7.93 16.74 22.39
C HIS A 655 8.34 17.50 21.12
N VAL A 656 8.09 16.92 19.94
CA VAL A 656 8.40 17.56 18.66
C VAL A 656 7.52 18.77 18.40
N LEU A 657 6.22 18.69 18.71
CA LEU A 657 5.29 19.82 18.64
C LEU A 657 5.72 20.96 19.58
N ALA A 658 6.24 20.63 20.76
CA ALA A 658 6.74 21.61 21.72
C ALA A 658 8.10 22.24 21.33
N SER A 659 8.82 21.67 20.36
CA SER A 659 10.20 22.07 20.05
C SER A 659 10.34 23.40 19.30
N GLY A 660 9.26 23.90 18.70
CA GLY A 660 9.28 25.07 17.82
C GLY A 660 9.98 24.84 16.47
N ARG A 661 10.47 23.63 16.17
CA ARG A 661 11.16 23.33 14.91
C ARG A 661 10.19 23.23 13.74
N ASN A 662 10.62 23.73 12.58
CA ASN A 662 9.83 23.68 11.34
C ASN A 662 9.77 22.26 10.76
N VAL A 663 8.72 21.53 11.14
CA VAL A 663 8.40 20.19 10.65
C VAL A 663 6.90 20.08 10.39
N ASN A 664 6.53 19.34 9.35
CA ASN A 664 5.14 19.13 8.94
C ASN A 664 4.68 17.72 9.29
N ILE A 665 3.73 17.58 10.19
CA ILE A 665 3.22 16.29 10.65
C ILE A 665 1.87 16.00 9.99
N LEU A 666 1.77 14.86 9.30
CA LEU A 666 0.55 14.36 8.69
C LEU A 666 0.09 13.07 9.38
N VAL A 667 -1.00 13.18 10.14
CA VAL A 667 -1.67 12.05 10.79
C VAL A 667 -2.81 11.56 9.90
N LEU A 668 -2.67 10.34 9.41
CA LEU A 668 -3.67 9.63 8.61
C LEU A 668 -4.60 8.87 9.57
N ASP A 669 -5.67 9.54 10.01
CA ASP A 669 -6.52 9.05 11.09
C ASP A 669 -7.60 8.11 10.57
N THR A 670 -7.33 6.82 10.70
CA THR A 670 -8.27 5.74 10.39
C THR A 670 -9.08 5.31 11.61
N GLU A 671 -8.78 5.88 12.78
CA GLU A 671 -9.41 5.62 14.07
C GLU A 671 -9.29 4.16 14.56
N VAL A 672 -8.37 3.38 13.99
CA VAL A 672 -8.03 2.00 14.38
C VAL A 672 -6.61 1.68 13.93
N TYR A 673 -5.99 0.64 14.50
CA TYR A 673 -4.73 0.13 13.97
C TYR A 673 -5.00 -0.68 12.70
N SER A 674 -5.11 0.02 11.57
CA SER A 674 -5.55 -0.54 10.30
C SER A 674 -4.61 -1.61 9.74
N ASN A 675 -3.30 -1.53 10.00
CA ASN A 675 -2.33 -2.51 9.48
C ASN A 675 -2.44 -3.88 10.14
N THR A 676 -2.50 -3.90 11.47
CA THR A 676 -2.50 -5.12 12.29
C THR A 676 -3.88 -5.78 12.41
N GLY A 677 -4.84 -5.33 11.59
CA GLY A 677 -6.18 -5.93 11.48
C GLY A 677 -7.25 -5.30 12.37
N GLY A 678 -7.18 -3.99 12.63
CA GLY A 678 -8.27 -3.20 13.21
C GLY A 678 -8.36 -3.30 14.74
N GLN A 679 -7.26 -3.07 15.45
CA GLN A 679 -7.25 -2.91 16.90
C GLN A 679 -7.74 -1.51 17.30
N THR A 680 -8.32 -1.42 18.50
CA THR A 680 -8.67 -0.15 19.13
C THR A 680 -7.42 0.72 19.33
N SER A 681 -7.53 2.01 18.98
CA SER A 681 -6.59 3.08 19.31
C SER A 681 -7.23 4.09 20.27
N LYS A 682 -6.45 5.03 20.82
CA LYS A 682 -7.02 6.20 21.50
C LYS A 682 -7.79 7.13 20.54
N ALA A 683 -7.58 7.00 19.24
CA ALA A 683 -8.35 7.69 18.20
C ALA A 683 -9.68 7.01 17.86
N THR A 684 -9.89 5.74 18.23
CA THR A 684 -11.17 5.04 18.03
C THR A 684 -12.31 5.80 18.74
N PRO A 685 -13.45 6.05 18.07
CA PRO A 685 -14.58 6.75 18.66
C PRO A 685 -15.33 5.88 19.67
N ARG A 686 -16.13 6.51 20.52
CA ARG A 686 -17.10 5.80 21.37
C ARG A 686 -18.05 4.96 20.50
N ALA A 687 -18.51 3.83 21.02
CA ALA A 687 -19.41 2.87 20.37
C ALA A 687 -18.82 2.05 19.21
N ALA A 688 -17.65 2.40 18.67
CA ALA A 688 -17.04 1.60 17.60
C ALA A 688 -16.54 0.25 18.14
N THR A 689 -16.82 -0.80 17.36
CA THR A 689 -16.28 -2.14 17.59
C THR A 689 -14.96 -2.31 16.84
N ALA A 690 -13.96 -2.82 17.55
CA ALA A 690 -12.63 -3.15 17.05
C ALA A 690 -12.06 -4.28 17.91
N LYS A 691 -10.91 -4.86 17.52
CA LYS A 691 -10.22 -5.81 18.42
C LYS A 691 -9.79 -5.07 19.69
N PHE A 692 -10.02 -5.68 20.85
CA PHE A 692 -9.92 -5.09 22.19
C PHE A 692 -11.06 -4.15 22.61
N SER A 693 -12.03 -3.86 21.73
CA SER A 693 -13.29 -3.17 22.07
C SER A 693 -14.51 -3.82 21.40
N ALA A 694 -14.61 -5.15 21.48
CA ALA A 694 -15.68 -5.91 20.83
C ALA A 694 -17.10 -5.53 21.30
N GLY A 695 -17.23 -5.07 22.56
CA GLY A 695 -18.47 -4.53 23.13
C GLY A 695 -18.72 -3.05 22.83
N GLY A 696 -17.98 -2.46 21.89
CA GLY A 696 -17.96 -1.02 21.65
C GLY A 696 -16.99 -0.30 22.59
N LYS A 697 -16.21 0.64 22.08
CA LYS A 697 -15.35 1.48 22.93
C LYS A 697 -16.20 2.38 23.83
N THR A 698 -15.87 2.40 25.12
CA THR A 698 -16.65 3.10 26.16
C THR A 698 -16.13 4.49 26.48
N THR A 699 -14.99 4.90 25.93
CA THR A 699 -14.43 6.25 26.13
C THR A 699 -14.49 7.06 24.85
N ALA A 700 -14.55 8.38 24.98
CA ALA A 700 -14.46 9.32 23.88
C ALA A 700 -13.12 9.18 23.11
N LYS A 701 -13.10 9.68 21.88
CA LYS A 701 -11.87 9.84 21.09
C LYS A 701 -10.95 10.84 21.82
N LYS A 702 -9.65 10.55 21.92
CA LYS A 702 -8.65 11.52 22.40
C LYS A 702 -8.61 12.69 21.40
N ASP A 703 -8.66 13.92 21.88
CA ASP A 703 -8.64 15.11 21.03
C ASP A 703 -7.19 15.60 20.83
N LEU A 704 -6.49 15.06 19.83
CA LEU A 704 -5.10 15.40 19.54
C LEU A 704 -4.95 16.84 19.06
N GLY A 705 -5.88 17.33 18.23
CA GLY A 705 -5.81 18.68 17.71
C GLY A 705 -5.97 19.72 18.81
N MET A 706 -6.89 19.52 19.76
CA MET A 706 -7.01 20.40 20.94
C MET A 706 -5.75 20.41 21.80
N ILE A 707 -5.12 19.26 22.01
CA ILE A 707 -3.85 19.17 22.77
C ILE A 707 -2.77 20.01 22.06
N ALA A 708 -2.60 19.83 20.75
CA ALA A 708 -1.61 20.56 19.96
C ALA A 708 -1.86 22.08 19.95
N MET A 709 -3.13 22.52 19.82
CA MET A 709 -3.52 23.93 19.88
C MET A 709 -3.19 24.59 21.24
N GLY A 710 -3.03 23.79 22.29
CA GLY A 710 -2.65 24.24 23.64
C GLY A 710 -1.25 24.84 23.72
N TYR A 711 -0.34 24.48 22.79
CA TYR A 711 1.03 25.02 22.76
C TYR A 711 1.12 26.48 22.29
N GLY A 712 0.11 26.98 21.57
CA GLY A 712 0.11 28.35 21.08
C GLY A 712 0.76 28.52 19.72
N GLY A 713 1.99 28.01 19.54
CA GLY A 713 2.79 28.21 18.32
C GLY A 713 2.75 27.09 17.28
N VAL A 714 1.89 26.09 17.46
CA VAL A 714 1.73 24.96 16.53
C VAL A 714 0.60 25.27 15.54
N TYR A 715 0.84 25.17 14.23
CA TYR A 715 -0.25 25.18 13.25
C TYR A 715 -1.02 23.85 13.33
N VAL A 716 -2.36 23.88 13.43
CA VAL A 716 -3.17 22.65 13.53
C VAL A 716 -4.34 22.69 12.54
N ALA A 717 -4.50 21.65 11.73
CA ALA A 717 -5.65 21.51 10.85
C ALA A 717 -6.28 20.12 10.96
N GLN A 718 -7.61 20.07 11.06
CA GLN A 718 -8.37 18.84 10.93
C GLN A 718 -9.15 18.86 9.61
N ILE A 719 -8.86 17.89 8.74
CA ILE A 719 -9.27 17.90 7.34
C ILE A 719 -10.01 16.62 6.95
N ALA A 720 -10.85 16.71 5.91
CA ALA A 720 -11.45 15.57 5.24
C ALA A 720 -11.68 15.91 3.76
N MET A 721 -10.89 15.30 2.87
CA MET A 721 -10.81 15.69 1.44
C MET A 721 -12.16 15.65 0.73
N GLY A 722 -12.95 14.60 0.92
CA GLY A 722 -14.28 14.43 0.35
C GLY A 722 -15.34 15.37 0.92
N ALA A 723 -15.13 15.89 2.13
CA ALA A 723 -16.00 16.90 2.72
C ALA A 723 -15.69 18.31 2.20
N ASN A 724 -14.41 18.68 2.13
CA ASN A 724 -13.97 20.00 1.65
C ASN A 724 -12.55 19.95 1.05
N MET A 725 -12.48 19.78 -0.27
CA MET A 725 -11.22 19.69 -1.04
C MET A 725 -10.40 20.99 -0.98
N THR A 726 -11.07 22.15 -1.04
CA THR A 726 -10.40 23.45 -0.99
C THR A 726 -9.74 23.67 0.37
N GLN A 727 -10.45 23.35 1.46
CA GLN A 727 -9.90 23.43 2.82
C GLN A 727 -8.72 22.49 3.01
N THR A 728 -8.80 21.28 2.46
CA THR A 728 -7.69 20.31 2.49
C THR A 728 -6.44 20.91 1.84
N ILE A 729 -6.53 21.41 0.60
CA ILE A 729 -5.37 21.99 -0.09
C ILE A 729 -4.81 23.21 0.67
N LYS A 730 -5.71 24.08 1.15
CA LYS A 730 -5.32 25.25 1.93
C LYS A 730 -4.56 24.87 3.20
N ALA A 731 -4.99 23.83 3.91
CA ALA A 731 -4.29 23.35 5.10
C ALA A 731 -2.87 22.85 4.81
N PHE A 732 -2.65 22.14 3.69
CA PHE A 732 -1.30 21.72 3.29
C PHE A 732 -0.38 22.90 2.97
N VAL A 733 -0.89 23.89 2.22
CA VAL A 733 -0.12 25.08 1.83
C VAL A 733 0.21 25.95 3.06
N GLU A 734 -0.76 26.16 3.95
CA GLU A 734 -0.53 26.92 5.19
C GLU A 734 0.42 26.20 6.15
N ALA A 735 0.27 24.89 6.34
CA ALA A 735 1.15 24.10 7.20
C ALA A 735 2.62 24.16 6.74
N GLU A 736 2.88 23.95 5.44
CA GLU A 736 4.24 24.00 4.89
C GLU A 736 4.85 25.41 4.97
N ALA A 737 4.02 26.45 4.89
CA ALA A 737 4.47 27.83 4.98
C ALA A 737 4.68 28.32 6.43
N HIS A 738 4.11 27.64 7.43
CA HIS A 738 4.26 27.98 8.83
C HIS A 738 5.74 27.78 9.27
N PRO A 739 6.40 28.80 9.83
CA PRO A 739 7.81 28.71 10.23
C PRO A 739 7.98 28.00 11.58
N GLY A 740 7.32 26.85 11.76
CA GLY A 740 7.27 26.12 13.02
C GLY A 740 6.62 24.75 12.86
N PRO A 741 6.28 24.07 13.97
CA PRO A 741 5.65 22.77 13.92
C PRO A 741 4.22 22.88 13.39
N SER A 742 3.87 22.01 12.45
CA SER A 742 2.54 21.93 11.85
C SER A 742 1.96 20.53 12.02
N LEU A 743 0.68 20.43 12.36
CA LEU A 743 -0.05 19.18 12.52
C LEU A 743 -1.31 19.17 11.65
N ILE A 744 -1.37 18.24 10.70
CA ILE A 744 -2.56 17.95 9.90
C ILE A 744 -3.13 16.60 10.33
N ILE A 745 -4.38 16.59 10.78
CA ILE A 745 -5.13 15.37 11.12
C ILE A 745 -6.15 15.13 10.00
N ALA A 746 -5.88 14.14 9.16
CA ALA A 746 -6.68 13.81 7.99
C ALA A 746 -7.59 12.62 8.27
N TYR A 747 -8.90 12.80 8.09
CA TYR A 747 -9.82 11.66 8.19
C TYR A 747 -9.57 10.70 7.02
N SER A 748 -9.21 9.46 7.35
CA SER A 748 -8.82 8.45 6.37
C SER A 748 -9.74 7.21 6.44
N PRO A 749 -10.80 7.19 5.62
CA PRO A 749 -11.63 6.00 5.36
C PRO A 749 -10.84 4.70 5.18
N CYS A 750 -11.26 3.65 5.88
CA CYS A 750 -10.58 2.35 5.87
C CYS A 750 -11.57 1.20 5.73
N ILE A 751 -11.13 0.08 5.14
CA ILE A 751 -11.90 -1.17 5.05
C ILE A 751 -12.38 -1.66 6.44
N ALA A 752 -11.68 -1.28 7.51
CA ALA A 752 -12.04 -1.61 8.89
C ALA A 752 -13.32 -0.91 9.38
N HIS A 753 -13.74 0.17 8.71
CA HIS A 753 -15.02 0.84 9.00
C HIS A 753 -16.20 0.00 8.50
N GLY A 754 -15.98 -0.78 7.44
CA GLY A 754 -16.92 -1.78 6.94
C GLY A 754 -18.10 -1.19 6.16
N TYR A 755 -17.80 -0.24 5.28
CA TYR A 755 -18.70 0.25 4.23
C TYR A 755 -17.97 0.26 2.88
N ASP A 756 -18.68 0.53 1.78
CA ASP A 756 -18.07 0.62 0.46
C ASP A 756 -17.19 1.88 0.32
N LEU A 757 -15.88 1.69 0.18
CA LEU A 757 -14.94 2.80 0.06
C LEU A 757 -15.08 3.59 -1.25
N GLY A 758 -15.78 3.07 -2.27
CA GLY A 758 -16.18 3.86 -3.44
C GLY A 758 -17.02 5.09 -3.07
N GLU A 759 -17.76 5.02 -1.96
CA GLU A 759 -18.62 6.09 -1.43
C GLU A 759 -17.91 6.97 -0.39
N MET A 760 -16.57 6.87 -0.27
CA MET A 760 -15.84 7.54 0.80
C MET A 760 -16.02 9.05 0.83
N ALA A 761 -16.18 9.70 -0.33
CA ALA A 761 -16.33 11.16 -0.37
C ALA A 761 -17.67 11.62 0.24
N ALA A 762 -18.76 10.93 -0.10
CA ALA A 762 -20.08 11.18 0.50
C ALA A 762 -20.05 10.89 2.01
N HIS A 763 -19.39 9.81 2.40
CA HIS A 763 -19.23 9.44 3.81
C HIS A 763 -18.43 10.46 4.62
N GLN A 764 -17.31 10.97 4.09
CA GLN A 764 -16.54 12.04 4.73
C GLN A 764 -17.37 13.33 4.88
N LYS A 765 -18.23 13.65 3.90
CA LYS A 765 -19.16 14.77 3.99
C LYS A 765 -20.17 14.57 5.12
N MET A 766 -20.75 13.38 5.26
CA MET A 766 -21.64 13.03 6.38
C MET A 766 -20.93 13.10 7.73
N ALA A 767 -19.66 12.70 7.81
CA ALA A 767 -18.84 12.83 9.02
C ALA A 767 -18.71 14.30 9.46
N ALA A 768 -18.53 15.23 8.52
CA ALA A 768 -18.50 16.66 8.81
C ALA A 768 -19.90 17.21 9.14
N GLU A 769 -20.94 16.83 8.39
CA GLU A 769 -22.33 17.28 8.60
C GLU A 769 -22.92 16.80 9.93
N SER A 770 -22.42 15.70 10.50
CA SER A 770 -22.84 15.19 11.81
C SER A 770 -22.09 15.80 13.00
N GLY A 771 -21.03 16.60 12.76
CA GLY A 771 -20.10 17.04 13.82
C GLY A 771 -19.18 15.94 14.35
N TYR A 772 -19.32 14.72 13.85
CA TYR A 772 -18.42 13.60 14.18
C TYR A 772 -16.96 13.96 13.87
N TRP A 773 -16.75 14.63 12.74
CA TRP A 773 -15.45 15.11 12.29
C TRP A 773 -15.52 16.61 11.94
N PRO A 774 -15.38 17.53 12.92
CA PRO A 774 -15.36 18.96 12.61
C PRO A 774 -14.13 19.31 11.74
N LEU A 775 -14.30 20.25 10.83
CA LEU A 775 -13.20 20.75 9.99
C LEU A 775 -12.76 22.11 10.52
N TYR A 776 -11.47 22.28 10.76
CA TYR A 776 -10.91 23.52 11.27
C TYR A 776 -9.45 23.70 10.90
N ARG A 777 -8.99 24.94 11.02
CA ARG A 777 -7.57 25.34 10.94
C ARG A 777 -7.29 26.33 12.06
N PHE A 778 -6.22 26.08 12.78
CA PHE A 778 -5.65 26.94 13.82
C PHE A 778 -4.30 27.41 13.32
N ASP A 779 -4.21 28.71 13.02
CA ASP A 779 -3.01 29.36 12.49
C ASP A 779 -2.56 30.46 13.47
N PRO A 780 -1.48 30.22 14.25
CA PRO A 780 -0.95 31.19 15.20
C PRO A 780 -0.63 32.55 14.56
N GLY A 781 -0.13 32.57 13.32
CA GLY A 781 0.32 33.79 12.64
C GLY A 781 -0.83 34.73 12.21
N ARG A 782 -2.08 34.30 12.36
CA ARG A 782 -3.26 35.17 12.14
C ARG A 782 -3.45 36.18 13.25
N GLU A 783 -3.02 35.87 14.47
CA GLU A 783 -3.12 36.78 15.62
C GLU A 783 -2.25 38.02 15.42
N ASP A 784 -1.11 37.88 14.74
CA ASP A 784 -0.24 39.00 14.36
C ASP A 784 -0.93 39.98 13.39
N LYS A 785 -1.91 39.49 12.63
CA LYS A 785 -2.73 40.27 11.70
C LYS A 785 -4.02 40.79 12.34
N GLY A 786 -4.21 40.56 13.64
CA GLY A 786 -5.40 40.97 14.40
C GLY A 786 -6.64 40.10 14.14
N ASP A 787 -6.45 38.88 13.64
CA ASP A 787 -7.52 37.90 13.39
C ASP A 787 -7.42 36.75 14.40
N HIS A 788 -8.48 35.95 14.56
CA HIS A 788 -8.46 34.80 15.46
C HIS A 788 -7.69 33.63 14.83
N ALA A 789 -6.84 32.98 15.63
CA ALA A 789 -6.05 31.85 15.16
C ALA A 789 -6.93 30.66 14.73
N LEU A 790 -7.95 30.30 15.53
CA LEU A 790 -8.85 29.20 15.21
C LEU A 790 -9.96 29.63 14.24
N HIS A 791 -10.14 28.85 13.18
CA HIS A 791 -11.22 28.99 12.23
C HIS A 791 -11.94 27.66 11.99
N LEU A 792 -13.25 27.64 12.23
CA LEU A 792 -14.12 26.50 11.94
C LEU A 792 -14.54 26.52 10.47
N ASP A 793 -13.99 25.61 9.68
CA ASP A 793 -14.30 25.46 8.25
C ASP A 793 -15.58 24.62 8.00
N SER A 794 -15.99 23.78 8.96
CA SER A 794 -17.27 23.06 8.92
C SER A 794 -18.42 23.92 9.45
N ARG A 795 -19.64 23.65 8.96
CA ARG A 795 -20.88 24.24 9.51
C ARG A 795 -21.32 23.47 10.75
N LYS A 796 -22.18 24.10 11.58
CA LYS A 796 -22.83 23.43 12.73
C LYS A 796 -23.43 22.08 12.33
N PRO A 797 -23.39 21.06 13.20
CA PRO A 797 -23.98 19.75 12.97
C PRO A 797 -25.44 19.87 12.51
N ARG A 798 -25.81 19.11 11.48
CA ARG A 798 -27.14 19.11 10.86
C ARG A 798 -27.82 17.75 10.85
N ILE A 799 -27.04 16.68 10.99
CA ILE A 799 -27.57 15.31 11.09
C ILE A 799 -27.11 14.68 12.42
N PRO A 800 -27.92 13.81 13.04
CA PRO A 800 -27.51 13.10 14.26
C PRO A 800 -26.36 12.11 13.99
N PHE A 801 -25.49 11.89 14.98
CA PHE A 801 -24.40 10.91 14.91
C PHE A 801 -24.90 9.50 14.55
N LYS A 802 -26.07 9.10 15.07
CA LYS A 802 -26.65 7.78 14.80
C LYS A 802 -26.88 7.54 13.30
N GLU A 803 -27.21 8.58 12.52
CA GLU A 803 -27.39 8.47 11.07
C GLU A 803 -26.06 8.13 10.39
N PHE A 804 -24.99 8.87 10.70
CA PHE A 804 -23.64 8.57 10.26
C PHE A 804 -23.18 7.16 10.69
N ALA A 805 -23.28 6.85 11.98
CA ALA A 805 -22.84 5.57 12.54
C ALA A 805 -23.56 4.37 11.92
N SER A 806 -24.83 4.53 11.51
CA SER A 806 -25.61 3.45 10.88
C SER A 806 -25.07 3.00 9.52
N THR A 807 -24.26 3.83 8.87
CA THR A 807 -23.67 3.52 7.55
C THR A 807 -22.45 2.59 7.64
N GLU A 808 -21.87 2.42 8.83
CA GLU A 808 -20.64 1.65 9.02
C GLU A 808 -20.89 0.34 9.80
N ALA A 809 -20.28 -0.75 9.33
CA ALA A 809 -20.40 -2.03 10.02
C ALA A 809 -19.79 -2.01 11.44
N ARG A 810 -18.74 -1.21 11.68
CA ARG A 810 -18.08 -1.13 13.00
C ARG A 810 -19.01 -0.63 14.11
N PHE A 811 -20.09 0.09 13.79
CA PHE A 811 -21.14 0.45 14.75
C PHE A 811 -22.36 -0.48 14.64
N ALA A 812 -22.77 -0.85 13.42
CA ALA A 812 -23.94 -1.72 13.20
C ALA A 812 -23.77 -3.12 13.82
N MET A 813 -22.54 -3.63 13.93
CA MET A 813 -22.27 -4.88 14.63
C MET A 813 -22.64 -4.82 16.11
N LEU A 814 -22.36 -3.70 16.79
CA LEU A 814 -22.75 -3.52 18.19
C LEU A 814 -24.27 -3.43 18.32
N ALA A 815 -24.91 -2.62 17.47
CA ALA A 815 -26.37 -2.45 17.48
C ALA A 815 -27.13 -3.76 17.29
N ARG A 816 -26.58 -4.72 16.54
CA ARG A 816 -27.18 -6.05 16.35
C ARG A 816 -26.89 -7.02 17.49
N SER A 817 -25.68 -6.99 18.04
CA SER A 817 -25.24 -7.98 19.05
C SER A 817 -25.64 -7.57 20.47
N GLN A 818 -25.65 -6.27 20.78
CA GLN A 818 -25.96 -5.69 22.09
C GLN A 818 -26.75 -4.38 21.93
N PRO A 819 -28.06 -4.42 21.59
CA PRO A 819 -28.85 -3.24 21.23
C PRO A 819 -28.92 -2.16 22.33
N GLU A 820 -29.10 -2.57 23.59
CA GLU A 820 -29.20 -1.63 24.72
C GLU A 820 -27.88 -0.89 24.99
N VAL A 821 -26.76 -1.61 24.90
CA VAL A 821 -25.41 -1.02 25.03
C VAL A 821 -25.14 -0.06 23.89
N ALA A 822 -25.50 -0.43 22.66
CA ALA A 822 -25.36 0.43 21.48
C ALA A 822 -26.15 1.72 21.63
N ALA A 823 -27.42 1.65 22.06
CA ALA A 823 -28.27 2.83 22.24
C ALA A 823 -27.66 3.81 23.25
N ARG A 824 -27.22 3.31 24.42
CA ARG A 824 -26.55 4.14 25.44
C ARG A 824 -25.27 4.77 24.91
N LEU A 825 -24.39 3.99 24.26
CA LEU A 825 -23.12 4.50 23.76
C LEU A 825 -23.31 5.49 22.59
N PHE A 826 -24.36 5.36 21.77
CA PHE A 826 -24.68 6.34 20.74
C PHE A 826 -25.18 7.66 21.33
N GLU A 827 -25.98 7.63 22.40
CA GLU A 827 -26.38 8.86 23.12
C GLU A 827 -25.18 9.56 23.76
N GLU A 828 -24.29 8.81 24.41
CA GLU A 828 -23.05 9.35 24.96
C GLU A 828 -22.15 9.92 23.86
N ALA A 829 -22.05 9.26 22.71
CA ALA A 829 -21.25 9.74 21.58
C ALA A 829 -21.81 11.05 20.98
N GLN A 830 -23.15 11.18 20.91
CA GLN A 830 -23.78 12.43 20.49
C GLN A 830 -23.43 13.57 21.46
N ARG A 831 -23.48 13.32 22.77
CA ARG A 831 -23.08 14.32 23.78
C ARG A 831 -21.61 14.72 23.64
N ASP A 832 -20.71 13.75 23.48
CA ASP A 832 -19.27 14.02 23.24
C ASP A 832 -19.07 14.94 22.01
N ILE A 833 -19.85 14.73 20.94
CA ILE A 833 -19.80 15.53 19.71
C ILE A 833 -20.33 16.96 19.96
N ASP A 834 -21.48 17.08 20.61
CA ASP A 834 -22.10 18.37 20.90
C ASP A 834 -21.23 19.21 21.84
N ASP A 835 -20.66 18.60 22.89
CA ASP A 835 -19.77 19.26 23.85
C ASP A 835 -18.48 19.74 23.18
N ARG A 836 -17.86 18.91 22.33
CA ARG A 836 -16.67 19.30 21.56
C ARG A 836 -16.97 20.43 20.59
N TRP A 837 -18.12 20.39 19.93
CA TRP A 837 -18.55 21.46 19.02
C TRP A 837 -18.69 22.80 19.78
N HIS A 838 -19.40 22.80 20.91
CA HIS A 838 -19.57 24.00 21.73
C HIS A 838 -18.23 24.55 22.24
N LEU A 839 -17.31 23.67 22.65
CA LEU A 839 -15.97 24.07 23.07
C LEU A 839 -15.22 24.78 21.94
N TYR A 840 -15.21 24.22 20.73
CA TYR A 840 -14.53 24.87 19.61
C TYR A 840 -15.19 26.18 19.18
N GLU A 841 -16.52 26.31 19.28
CA GLU A 841 -17.19 27.60 19.06
C GLU A 841 -16.72 28.67 20.05
N GLN A 842 -16.47 28.30 21.30
CA GLN A 842 -15.90 29.21 22.30
C GLN A 842 -14.43 29.52 22.01
N MET A 843 -13.65 28.53 21.59
CA MET A 843 -12.23 28.69 21.27
C MET A 843 -11.98 29.64 20.08
N VAL A 844 -12.90 29.73 19.11
CA VAL A 844 -12.81 30.70 18.00
C VAL A 844 -12.74 32.14 18.51
N LEU A 845 -13.34 32.43 19.67
CA LEU A 845 -13.38 33.76 20.25
C LEU A 845 -12.22 34.05 21.23
N VAL A 846 -11.30 33.10 21.43
CA VAL A 846 -10.17 33.29 22.33
C VAL A 846 -9.21 34.31 21.74
N GLU A 847 -8.83 35.28 22.56
CA GLU A 847 -7.77 36.25 22.29
C GLU A 847 -6.54 35.91 23.14
N ARG A 848 -5.36 35.95 22.56
CA ARG A 848 -4.09 35.65 23.24
C ARG A 848 -3.22 36.89 23.29
N THR A 849 -2.55 37.08 24.42
CA THR A 849 -1.64 38.21 24.63
C THR A 849 -0.20 37.89 24.23
N ALA A 850 0.22 36.63 24.33
CA ALA A 850 1.49 36.15 23.79
C ALA A 850 1.26 35.74 22.34
N ARG A 851 1.84 36.48 21.39
CA ARG A 851 1.65 36.23 19.96
C ARG A 851 2.75 35.34 19.42
N PHE A 852 2.51 34.71 18.27
CA PHE A 852 3.47 33.81 17.64
C PHE A 852 4.80 34.51 17.32
N GLY A 853 4.76 35.75 16.81
CA GLY A 853 5.99 36.53 16.58
C GLY A 853 6.80 36.85 17.85
N ASP A 854 6.18 36.80 19.05
CA ASP A 854 6.88 36.99 20.32
C ASP A 854 7.55 35.69 20.83
N LEU A 855 7.26 34.54 20.20
CA LEU A 855 7.81 33.22 20.53
C LEU A 855 9.00 32.84 19.64
N GLU A 856 9.30 33.63 18.59
CA GLU A 856 10.44 33.45 17.68
C GLU A 856 11.75 34.08 18.19
N GLU A 857 11.70 34.96 19.20
CA GLU A 857 12.87 35.44 19.98
C GLU A 857 13.24 34.45 21.10
#